data_AF-A0AAJ0G9U3-F1
#
_entry.id   AF-A0AAJ0G9U3-F1
#
_cell.length_a   1.000
_cell.length_b   1.000
_cell.length_c   1.000
_cell.angle_alpha   90.00
_cell.angle_beta   90.00
_cell.angle_gamma   90.00
#
_symmetry.space_group_name_H-M   'P 1'
#
loop_
_entity.id
_entity.type
_entity.pdbx_description
1 polymer ?
#
loop_
_entity_poly.entity_id
_entity_poly.type
_entity_poly.pdbx_seq_one_letter_code
_entity_poly.pdbx_strand_id
1 'polypeptide(L)'
;MSNNTYVMSGSPVKNSRRRTGEPYTPKIITTVGQRPACLVNASVTYVGNDQIYAFGGFDQYTDEVYNHVLKLNLSARQWSLVDNYGDIPGVRMGHTACLWQGDKLLVYGGENEHRIHLSDVVIFDIKSATWTSPEINGPIPRGRARHSAVIHDEKLFVCGGMTGSENTVLDDICFLDLKTWTWSRTWRFVPRYDHSSWVWGGKIWVCGGMGEEMVKSSEIWWLDFRGTPAFEGGPTYGMSGSDEVRPLHSYGYARSPTPALGSTGVQSNSSVRAHAVTPVAPGAISSVKFFSSPNLPIFNVGTHFNVFSSGCMLDFVTPATNMPLDTSLSALDLDTLRWHKLADGKDLFPPTYRWHYCCLDPDGTHAWLLGCPKELRGNGNGETEEYLSDVLPIDLRKFGLLGNKLSQEARNEGRIPTSDTYTSSHLSAIGADLARTFNQPPESGSGTDFTVTALRDEDYDIEPLTDDASSPSSSNVSLPIHVHRLILSARWPHFARLYNAQMQEFHTRRMHIPEPFPAVKAFLYYLYTDSISAPPADFEASPSSKSQPDDSGPTLEDVADMLVMSNIYDMPRLRHLCVNRLVRDLDVQHAALIFDRASTAQEEWLKRRAAGYIMTHWGRVARTDGFLRLKQSAWVELAQSVDMEGRMVSGDELEAVGGLGGARLGSGMAGGGLWGAGRKRGRVGSASVTVDGEGEGEGEEGVEGEDGEGDEEGMEIS
;
A
#
# COMPACT_ATOMS: atom_id res chain seq x y z
N MET A 1 -15.09 -19.84 12.54
CA MET A 1 -16.11 -19.24 11.64
C MET A 1 -15.81 -17.75 11.63
N SER A 2 -14.83 -17.36 10.80
CA SER A 2 -15.05 -16.74 9.49
C SER A 2 -15.69 -15.36 9.61
N ASN A 3 -14.84 -14.35 9.78
CA ASN A 3 -15.23 -12.95 10.00
C ASN A 3 -14.24 -12.00 9.30
N ASN A 4 -13.75 -12.41 8.12
CA ASN A 4 -12.65 -11.76 7.39
C ASN A 4 -13.18 -10.93 6.22
N THR A 5 -13.57 -9.69 6.53
CA THR A 5 -14.00 -8.69 5.56
C THR A 5 -13.17 -7.43 5.83
N TYR A 6 -11.97 -7.35 5.24
CA TYR A 6 -11.02 -6.25 5.52
C TYR A 6 -10.63 -5.51 4.24
N VAL A 7 -10.80 -4.19 4.29
CA VAL A 7 -10.48 -3.25 3.21
C VAL A 7 -9.25 -2.44 3.59
N MET A 8 -8.40 -2.09 2.61
CA MET A 8 -7.32 -1.12 2.84
C MET A 8 -7.91 0.24 3.25
N SER A 9 -7.40 0.82 4.34
CA SER A 9 -7.93 2.06 4.89
C SER A 9 -7.62 3.28 4.02
N GLY A 10 -8.64 4.10 3.75
CA GLY A 10 -8.47 5.46 3.24
C GLY A 10 -7.61 6.34 4.17
N SER A 11 -6.95 7.34 3.56
CA SER A 11 -5.90 8.17 4.18
C SER A 11 -6.29 8.80 5.53
N PRO A 12 -5.38 8.92 6.50
CA PRO A 12 -5.59 9.78 7.67
C PRO A 12 -5.63 11.25 7.27
N VAL A 13 -6.62 12.00 7.76
CA VAL A 13 -6.59 13.47 7.73
C VAL A 13 -5.58 13.95 8.77
N LYS A 14 -4.81 15.00 8.45
CA LYS A 14 -3.89 15.68 9.38
C LYS A 14 -4.67 16.28 10.56
N ASN A 15 -4.84 15.50 11.62
CA ASN A 15 -5.02 15.86 13.04
C ASN A 15 -5.69 14.68 13.78
N SER A 16 -4.87 13.77 14.34
CA SER A 16 -5.39 12.72 15.24
C SER A 16 -4.42 12.43 16.39
N ARG A 17 -4.30 13.39 17.31
CA ARG A 17 -4.04 13.05 18.72
C ARG A 17 -5.33 12.47 19.31
N ARG A 18 -5.55 11.16 19.13
CA ARG A 18 -6.40 10.24 19.93
C ARG A 18 -6.83 9.03 19.06
N ARG A 19 -6.06 7.94 19.12
CA ARG A 19 -6.59 6.58 19.04
C ARG A 19 -6.78 6.09 20.49
N THR A 20 -7.94 5.56 20.84
CA THR A 20 -8.25 5.01 22.17
C THR A 20 -7.76 3.56 22.29
N GLY A 21 -6.43 3.45 22.31
CA GLY A 21 -5.64 2.24 22.46
C GLY A 21 -4.18 2.66 22.27
N GLU A 22 -3.26 2.12 23.07
CA GLU A 22 -1.85 2.56 23.01
C GLU A 22 -1.34 2.56 21.56
N PRO A 23 -0.67 3.64 21.10
CA PRO A 23 -0.11 3.66 19.76
C PRO A 23 0.83 2.47 19.60
N TYR A 24 0.62 1.68 18.54
CA TYR A 24 1.43 0.49 18.29
C TYR A 24 2.89 0.91 18.11
N THR A 25 3.68 0.60 19.13
CA THR A 25 5.10 0.91 19.23
C THR A 25 5.86 -0.41 19.20
N PRO A 26 6.59 -0.72 18.11
CA PRO A 26 7.38 -1.94 18.02
C PRO A 26 8.50 -1.92 19.08
N LYS A 27 8.70 -3.05 19.77
CA LYS A 27 9.66 -3.17 20.88
C LYS A 27 10.96 -3.77 20.37
N ILE A 28 12.07 -3.06 20.60
CA ILE A 28 13.41 -3.54 20.24
C ILE A 28 13.76 -4.80 21.03
N ILE A 29 14.38 -5.74 20.33
CA ILE A 29 14.92 -7.00 20.84
C ILE A 29 16.44 -6.91 20.73
N THR A 30 17.11 -6.67 21.85
CA THR A 30 18.57 -6.81 21.95
C THR A 30 18.95 -8.29 21.94
N THR A 31 19.98 -8.61 21.16
CA THR A 31 20.49 -9.97 20.90
C THR A 31 21.82 -10.23 21.60
N VAL A 32 22.12 -11.51 21.81
CA VAL A 32 23.34 -12.00 22.46
C VAL A 32 24.08 -13.01 21.58
N GLY A 33 25.26 -13.46 22.01
CA GLY A 33 26.08 -14.43 21.26
C GLY A 33 27.02 -13.78 20.25
N GLN A 34 27.34 -14.49 19.18
CA GLN A 34 28.28 -14.06 18.14
C GLN A 34 27.61 -13.09 17.18
N ARG A 35 27.34 -11.87 17.65
CA ARG A 35 26.74 -10.80 16.84
C ARG A 35 27.67 -10.49 15.65
N PRO A 36 27.18 -10.51 14.39
CA PRO A 36 27.98 -10.09 13.26
C PRO A 36 28.24 -8.58 13.29
N ALA A 37 29.35 -8.15 12.69
CA ALA A 37 29.57 -6.74 12.34
C ALA A 37 28.44 -6.23 11.42
N CYS A 38 28.22 -4.92 11.41
CA CYS A 38 27.30 -4.22 10.52
C CYS A 38 27.86 -4.12 9.09
N LEU A 39 28.17 -5.28 8.49
CA LEU A 39 28.68 -5.40 7.12
C LEU A 39 27.77 -4.68 6.13
N VAL A 40 28.33 -4.26 5.00
CA VAL A 40 27.65 -3.68 3.84
C VAL A 40 27.40 -4.77 2.80
N ASN A 41 26.24 -4.74 2.15
CA ASN A 41 25.86 -5.65 1.06
C ASN A 41 25.98 -7.16 1.40
N ALA A 42 25.75 -7.54 2.67
CA ALA A 42 25.46 -8.93 3.01
C ALA A 42 24.03 -9.31 2.55
N SER A 43 23.75 -10.60 2.44
CA SER A 43 22.36 -11.06 2.32
C SER A 43 21.79 -11.40 3.69
N VAL A 44 20.55 -10.96 3.97
CA VAL A 44 19.81 -11.30 5.20
C VAL A 44 18.43 -11.83 4.84
N THR A 45 18.12 -13.07 5.24
CA THR A 45 16.92 -13.79 4.83
C THR A 45 16.26 -14.46 6.03
N TYR A 46 14.97 -14.23 6.24
CA TYR A 46 14.17 -15.00 7.20
C TYR A 46 13.77 -16.35 6.57
N VAL A 47 13.95 -17.45 7.30
CA VAL A 47 13.82 -18.82 6.77
C VAL A 47 12.70 -19.64 7.42
N GLY A 48 11.84 -18.99 8.21
CA GLY A 48 10.83 -19.68 9.03
C GLY A 48 11.36 -20.07 10.41
N ASN A 49 10.48 -20.62 11.25
CA ASN A 49 10.81 -21.15 12.59
C ASN A 49 11.62 -20.18 13.47
N ASP A 50 11.30 -18.89 13.41
CA ASP A 50 12.01 -17.81 14.13
C ASP A 50 13.51 -17.70 13.81
N GLN A 51 13.92 -18.09 12.60
CA GLN A 51 15.32 -18.02 12.17
C GLN A 51 15.53 -17.00 11.05
N ILE A 52 16.56 -16.17 11.22
CA ILE A 52 17.12 -15.29 10.19
C ILE A 52 18.55 -15.75 9.93
N TYR A 53 18.92 -15.89 8.66
CA TYR A 53 20.28 -16.18 8.23
C TYR A 53 20.89 -14.93 7.61
N ALA A 54 22.15 -14.66 7.94
CA ALA A 54 23.00 -13.65 7.32
C ALA A 54 24.20 -14.34 6.66
N PHE A 55 24.56 -13.92 5.45
CA PHE A 55 25.66 -14.51 4.71
C PHE A 55 26.44 -13.47 3.88
N GLY A 56 27.76 -13.58 3.95
CA GLY A 56 28.72 -12.73 3.23
C GLY A 56 28.65 -11.25 3.66
N GLY A 57 29.07 -10.37 2.75
CA GLY A 57 29.15 -8.93 2.97
C GLY A 57 30.58 -8.43 3.13
N PHE A 58 30.70 -7.11 3.22
CA PHE A 58 31.97 -6.37 3.23
C PHE A 58 32.02 -5.42 4.43
N ASP A 59 33.13 -5.37 5.15
CA ASP A 59 33.32 -4.40 6.22
C ASP A 59 33.91 -3.10 5.67
N GLN A 60 33.17 -2.01 5.87
CA GLN A 60 33.53 -0.66 5.43
C GLN A 60 34.76 -0.07 6.15
N TYR A 61 35.19 -0.64 7.27
CA TYR A 61 36.33 -0.15 8.05
C TYR A 61 37.63 -0.90 7.73
N THR A 62 37.57 -2.22 7.58
CA THR A 62 38.74 -3.08 7.33
C THR A 62 39.00 -3.39 5.85
N ASP A 63 38.05 -3.07 4.95
CA ASP A 63 38.03 -3.47 3.53
C ASP A 63 37.92 -5.02 3.33
N GLU A 64 37.65 -5.78 4.40
CA GLU A 64 37.52 -7.26 4.34
C GLU A 64 36.16 -7.70 3.78
N VAL A 65 36.17 -8.75 2.95
CA VAL A 65 34.97 -9.43 2.44
C VAL A 65 34.85 -10.79 3.13
N TYR A 66 33.64 -11.16 3.56
CA TYR A 66 33.38 -12.40 4.30
C TYR A 66 32.59 -13.44 3.48
N ASN A 67 32.63 -14.69 3.92
CA ASN A 67 31.71 -15.79 3.54
C ASN A 67 31.08 -16.47 4.76
N HIS A 68 31.12 -15.83 5.93
CA HIS A 68 30.55 -16.41 7.14
C HIS A 68 29.03 -16.57 7.02
N VAL A 69 28.51 -17.72 7.48
CA VAL A 69 27.08 -17.97 7.66
C VAL A 69 26.75 -17.78 9.13
N LEU A 70 25.94 -16.78 9.45
CA LEU A 70 25.44 -16.56 10.80
C LEU A 70 23.92 -16.77 10.84
N LYS A 71 23.43 -17.37 11.93
CA LYS A 71 22.00 -17.49 12.18
C LYS A 71 21.62 -16.77 13.47
N LEU A 72 20.54 -16.01 13.41
CA LEU A 72 19.83 -15.45 14.55
C LEU A 72 18.60 -16.30 14.82
N ASN A 73 18.50 -16.84 16.02
CA ASN A 73 17.25 -17.38 16.55
C ASN A 73 16.52 -16.24 17.29
N LEU A 74 15.38 -15.80 16.78
CA LEU A 74 14.58 -14.69 17.32
C LEU A 74 13.93 -15.06 18.67
N SER A 75 13.48 -16.30 18.83
CA SER A 75 12.90 -16.81 20.09
C SER A 75 13.95 -16.84 21.22
N ALA A 76 15.17 -17.30 20.93
CA ALA A 76 16.30 -17.29 21.87
C ALA A 76 17.01 -15.93 21.97
N ARG A 77 16.79 -15.04 20.99
CA ARG A 77 17.46 -13.74 20.78
C ARG A 77 18.98 -13.88 20.67
N GLN A 78 19.45 -14.94 20.02
CA GLN A 78 20.85 -15.33 20.00
C GLN A 78 21.39 -15.48 18.57
N TRP A 79 22.48 -14.78 18.29
CA TRP A 79 23.32 -15.01 17.12
C TRP A 79 24.32 -16.14 17.38
N SER A 80 24.52 -16.97 16.35
CA SER A 80 25.54 -18.03 16.32
C SER A 80 26.13 -18.14 14.92
N LEU A 81 27.45 -18.35 14.85
CA LEU A 81 28.11 -18.82 13.64
C LEU A 81 27.59 -20.23 13.32
N VAL A 82 27.43 -20.53 12.03
CA VAL A 82 26.97 -21.84 11.56
C VAL A 82 28.17 -22.62 11.04
N ASP A 83 28.55 -23.67 11.77
CA ASP A 83 29.45 -24.70 11.26
C ASP A 83 28.81 -25.28 9.99
N ASN A 84 29.49 -25.15 8.86
CA ASN A 84 28.99 -25.54 7.54
C ASN A 84 30.05 -26.29 6.73
N TYR A 85 29.58 -27.09 5.77
CA TYR A 85 30.39 -28.06 5.04
C TYR A 85 30.05 -28.10 3.55
N GLY A 86 30.78 -28.91 2.77
CA GLY A 86 30.53 -29.08 1.33
C GLY A 86 31.25 -28.04 0.48
N ASP A 87 30.60 -27.59 -0.59
CA ASP A 87 31.16 -26.67 -1.58
C ASP A 87 31.11 -25.21 -1.08
N ILE A 88 31.82 -24.92 0.03
CA ILE A 88 31.75 -23.62 0.72
C ILE A 88 32.16 -22.50 -0.26
N PRO A 89 31.28 -21.52 -0.54
CA PRO A 89 31.59 -20.43 -1.46
C PRO A 89 32.69 -19.53 -0.93
N GLY A 90 33.49 -18.98 -1.86
CA GLY A 90 34.43 -17.90 -1.56
C GLY A 90 33.72 -16.61 -1.09
N VAL A 91 34.51 -15.74 -0.45
CA VAL A 91 34.09 -14.43 0.08
C VAL A 91 33.37 -13.60 -0.97
N ARG A 92 32.23 -13.00 -0.58
CA ARG A 92 31.41 -12.21 -1.51
C ARG A 92 30.52 -11.18 -0.82
N MET A 93 30.32 -10.07 -1.52
CA MET A 93 29.36 -9.01 -1.19
C MET A 93 28.43 -8.73 -2.38
N GLY A 94 27.27 -8.15 -2.13
CA GLY A 94 26.33 -7.74 -3.19
C GLY A 94 25.73 -8.90 -3.98
N HIS A 95 25.78 -10.12 -3.44
CA HIS A 95 25.02 -11.28 -3.94
C HIS A 95 23.57 -11.21 -3.47
N THR A 96 22.70 -11.98 -4.11
CA THR A 96 21.32 -12.20 -3.62
C THR A 96 21.22 -13.58 -2.97
N ALA A 97 20.43 -13.70 -1.90
CA ALA A 97 20.05 -14.98 -1.32
C ALA A 97 18.51 -15.09 -1.24
N CYS A 98 17.95 -16.11 -1.87
CA CYS A 98 16.50 -16.34 -1.90
C CYS A 98 16.16 -17.65 -1.19
N LEU A 99 15.14 -17.63 -0.33
CA LEU A 99 14.60 -18.85 0.27
C LEU A 99 13.89 -19.68 -0.80
N TRP A 100 14.35 -20.92 -1.00
CA TRP A 100 13.81 -21.89 -1.94
C TRP A 100 13.34 -23.14 -1.18
N GLN A 101 12.18 -23.67 -1.56
CA GLN A 101 11.52 -24.85 -0.95
C GLN A 101 11.30 -24.80 0.58
N GLY A 102 11.57 -23.67 1.22
CA GLY A 102 11.41 -23.45 2.66
C GLY A 102 12.56 -23.98 3.53
N ASP A 103 13.57 -24.63 2.95
CA ASP A 103 14.70 -25.21 3.67
C ASP A 103 16.08 -25.03 3.00
N LYS A 104 16.14 -24.26 1.90
CA LYS A 104 17.38 -23.96 1.17
C LYS A 104 17.51 -22.48 0.90
N LEU A 105 18.73 -21.94 1.00
CA LEU A 105 19.07 -20.61 0.49
C LEU A 105 19.78 -20.77 -0.85
N LEU A 106 19.16 -20.26 -1.92
CA LEU A 106 19.79 -20.17 -3.22
C LEU A 106 20.50 -18.82 -3.30
N VAL A 107 21.83 -18.86 -3.38
CA VAL A 107 22.69 -17.69 -3.57
C VAL A 107 23.13 -17.59 -5.03
N TYR A 108 23.10 -16.38 -5.57
CA TYR A 108 23.58 -16.10 -6.92
C TYR A 108 24.45 -14.83 -6.98
N GLY A 109 25.58 -14.95 -7.68
CA GLY A 109 26.48 -13.86 -8.01
C GLY A 109 27.19 -13.22 -6.81
N GLY A 110 27.39 -11.90 -6.88
CA GLY A 110 28.17 -11.09 -5.95
C GLY A 110 29.51 -10.64 -6.52
N GLU A 111 30.29 -9.94 -5.72
CA GLU A 111 31.65 -9.49 -5.99
C GLU A 111 32.58 -10.01 -4.88
N ASN A 112 33.72 -10.59 -5.25
CA ASN A 112 34.71 -11.09 -4.29
C ASN A 112 35.78 -10.03 -3.91
N GLU A 113 36.67 -10.39 -3.00
CA GLU A 113 37.83 -9.58 -2.56
C GLU A 113 38.76 -9.10 -3.69
N HIS A 114 38.72 -9.72 -4.87
CA HIS A 114 39.50 -9.32 -6.06
C HIS A 114 38.69 -8.44 -7.04
N ARG A 115 37.50 -7.96 -6.63
CA ARG A 115 36.54 -7.20 -7.45
C ARG A 115 36.04 -7.96 -8.68
N ILE A 116 36.12 -9.30 -8.64
CA ILE A 116 35.61 -10.17 -9.70
C ILE A 116 34.13 -10.40 -9.44
N HIS A 117 33.32 -9.99 -10.40
CA HIS A 117 31.87 -10.20 -10.39
C HIS A 117 31.55 -11.66 -10.74
N LEU A 118 30.84 -12.34 -9.84
CA LEU A 118 30.56 -13.77 -9.88
C LEU A 118 29.26 -14.07 -10.64
N SER A 119 29.18 -15.25 -11.26
CA SER A 119 28.00 -15.77 -11.99
C SER A 119 27.58 -17.17 -11.51
N ASP A 120 28.18 -17.63 -10.40
CA ASP A 120 27.89 -18.93 -9.82
C ASP A 120 26.54 -18.94 -9.09
N VAL A 121 25.96 -20.14 -9.03
CA VAL A 121 24.79 -20.46 -8.24
C VAL A 121 25.25 -21.46 -7.19
N VAL A 122 25.03 -21.16 -5.92
CA VAL A 122 25.37 -22.05 -4.80
C VAL A 122 24.19 -22.17 -3.86
N ILE A 123 23.93 -23.37 -3.36
CA ILE A 123 22.76 -23.69 -2.55
C ILE A 123 23.23 -24.11 -1.16
N PHE A 124 22.78 -23.39 -0.14
CA PHE A 124 22.94 -23.79 1.25
C PHE A 124 21.72 -24.54 1.73
N ASP A 125 21.87 -25.82 2.07
CA ASP A 125 20.83 -26.58 2.77
C ASP A 125 20.84 -26.24 4.26
N ILE A 126 19.72 -25.71 4.75
CA ILE A 126 19.59 -25.20 6.12
C ILE A 126 19.57 -26.35 7.14
N LYS A 127 19.07 -27.53 6.76
CA LYS A 127 18.92 -28.69 7.65
C LYS A 127 20.22 -29.44 7.86
N SER A 128 21.01 -29.63 6.81
CA SER A 128 22.34 -30.28 6.90
C SER A 128 23.49 -29.30 7.10
N ALA A 129 23.25 -27.99 6.97
CA ALA A 129 24.28 -26.94 6.94
C ALA A 129 25.36 -27.20 5.88
N THR A 130 24.95 -27.66 4.69
CA THR A 130 25.87 -28.01 3.60
C THR A 130 25.64 -27.15 2.37
N TRP A 131 26.73 -26.61 1.83
CA TRP A 131 26.79 -25.98 0.53
C TRP A 131 26.91 -27.01 -0.59
N THR A 132 26.23 -26.74 -1.70
CA THR A 132 26.28 -27.55 -2.92
C THR A 132 26.24 -26.65 -4.16
N SER A 133 26.99 -27.02 -5.19
CA SER A 133 26.92 -26.38 -6.52
C SER A 133 26.11 -27.25 -7.50
N PRO A 134 24.94 -26.81 -7.98
CA PRO A 134 24.19 -27.52 -9.02
C PRO A 134 24.90 -27.48 -10.38
N GLU A 135 24.65 -28.48 -11.23
CA GLU A 135 25.13 -28.49 -12.62
C GLU A 135 24.29 -27.53 -13.47
N ILE A 136 24.85 -26.35 -13.75
CA ILE A 136 24.17 -25.27 -14.49
C ILE A 136 24.30 -25.46 -16.01
N ASN A 137 23.17 -25.35 -16.68
CA ASN A 137 23.00 -25.48 -18.13
C ASN A 137 22.57 -24.15 -18.78
N GLY A 138 22.67 -24.08 -20.11
CA GLY A 138 22.22 -22.92 -20.89
C GLY A 138 23.22 -21.75 -20.92
N PRO A 139 22.81 -20.58 -21.48
CA PRO A 139 23.66 -19.41 -21.58
C PRO A 139 23.80 -18.71 -20.22
N ILE A 140 24.85 -19.06 -19.46
CA ILE A 140 25.14 -18.44 -18.16
C ILE A 140 25.27 -16.91 -18.33
N PRO A 141 24.47 -16.11 -17.58
CA PRO A 141 24.53 -14.65 -17.65
C PRO A 141 25.87 -14.11 -17.15
N ARG A 142 26.21 -12.88 -17.56
CA ARG A 142 27.41 -12.19 -17.06
C ARG A 142 27.38 -12.11 -15.54
N GLY A 143 28.56 -12.37 -14.93
CA GLY A 143 28.76 -12.22 -13.50
C GLY A 143 28.47 -10.79 -13.03
N ARG A 144 27.81 -10.69 -11.89
CA ARG A 144 27.17 -9.45 -11.44
C ARG A 144 27.03 -9.36 -9.92
N ALA A 145 26.98 -8.13 -9.44
CA ALA A 145 26.73 -7.79 -8.04
C ALA A 145 25.68 -6.68 -7.96
N ARG A 146 25.07 -6.50 -6.78
CA ARG A 146 24.04 -5.48 -6.49
C ARG A 146 22.83 -5.53 -7.44
N HIS A 147 22.57 -6.71 -8.00
CA HIS A 147 21.36 -7.04 -8.74
C HIS A 147 20.23 -7.36 -7.78
N SER A 148 18.99 -7.42 -8.29
CA SER A 148 17.88 -8.01 -7.55
C SER A 148 17.56 -9.40 -8.08
N ALA A 149 17.04 -10.27 -7.22
CA ALA A 149 16.59 -11.60 -7.61
C ALA A 149 15.33 -12.00 -6.84
N VAL A 150 14.46 -12.76 -7.50
CA VAL A 150 13.19 -13.24 -6.92
C VAL A 150 12.85 -14.63 -7.48
N ILE A 151 12.44 -15.55 -6.61
CA ILE A 151 11.95 -16.88 -7.02
C ILE A 151 10.44 -16.82 -7.24
N HIS A 152 9.99 -17.29 -8.41
CA HIS A 152 8.58 -17.44 -8.75
C HIS A 152 8.41 -18.61 -9.73
N ASP A 153 7.39 -19.45 -9.55
CA ASP A 153 7.09 -20.63 -10.40
C ASP A 153 8.32 -21.55 -10.67
N GLU A 154 9.10 -21.85 -9.64
CA GLU A 154 10.35 -22.61 -9.73
C GLU A 154 11.36 -22.01 -10.74
N LYS A 155 11.34 -20.68 -10.91
CA LYS A 155 12.31 -19.91 -11.69
C LYS A 155 12.90 -18.82 -10.82
N LEU A 156 14.23 -18.71 -10.78
CA LEU A 156 14.94 -17.58 -10.16
C LEU A 156 15.10 -16.49 -11.21
N PHE A 157 14.32 -15.43 -11.13
CA PHE A 157 14.49 -14.23 -11.95
C PHE A 157 15.62 -13.37 -11.39
N VAL A 158 16.44 -12.82 -12.28
CA VAL A 158 17.56 -11.92 -11.97
C VAL A 158 17.45 -10.67 -12.83
N CYS A 159 17.50 -9.50 -12.20
CA CYS A 159 17.36 -8.19 -12.84
C CYS A 159 18.55 -7.29 -12.55
N GLY A 160 19.13 -6.70 -13.62
CA GLY A 160 20.15 -5.66 -13.55
C GLY A 160 21.39 -6.02 -12.72
N GLY A 161 21.89 -5.05 -11.95
CA GLY A 161 23.14 -5.10 -11.19
C GLY A 161 24.28 -4.33 -11.86
N MET A 162 25.50 -4.53 -11.38
CA MET A 162 26.74 -4.03 -11.99
C MET A 162 27.60 -5.20 -12.46
N THR A 163 28.48 -4.96 -13.43
CA THR A 163 29.42 -5.97 -13.95
C THR A 163 30.73 -5.35 -14.44
N GLY A 164 31.82 -6.11 -14.36
CA GLY A 164 33.13 -5.76 -14.93
C GLY A 164 33.90 -4.72 -14.12
N SER A 165 35.13 -4.42 -14.55
CA SER A 165 36.05 -3.51 -13.85
C SER A 165 35.60 -2.04 -13.83
N GLU A 166 34.71 -1.65 -14.74
CA GLU A 166 34.16 -0.30 -14.85
C GLU A 166 32.80 -0.16 -14.14
N ASN A 167 32.33 -1.21 -13.43
CA ASN A 167 31.02 -1.27 -12.77
C ASN A 167 29.86 -0.88 -13.71
N THR A 168 29.87 -1.40 -14.94
CA THR A 168 28.84 -1.14 -15.93
C THR A 168 27.48 -1.58 -15.41
N VAL A 169 26.51 -0.67 -15.40
CA VAL A 169 25.14 -0.97 -14.98
C VAL A 169 24.47 -1.88 -16.03
N LEU A 170 23.90 -2.98 -15.55
CA LEU A 170 23.18 -3.94 -16.38
C LEU A 170 21.72 -3.53 -16.53
N ASP A 171 21.21 -3.67 -17.76
CA ASP A 171 19.85 -3.37 -18.16
C ASP A 171 18.98 -4.61 -18.38
N ASP A 172 19.46 -5.77 -17.97
CA ASP A 172 18.92 -7.06 -18.40
C ASP A 172 18.05 -7.77 -17.36
N ILE A 173 17.21 -8.68 -17.87
CA ILE A 173 16.48 -9.69 -17.11
C ILE A 173 16.74 -11.07 -17.73
N CYS A 174 16.91 -12.06 -16.87
CA CYS A 174 16.95 -13.48 -17.22
C CYS A 174 16.37 -14.32 -16.07
N PHE A 175 16.15 -15.60 -16.29
CA PHE A 175 15.79 -16.53 -15.22
C PHE A 175 16.52 -17.86 -15.32
N LEU A 176 16.77 -18.47 -14.17
CA LEU A 176 17.21 -19.86 -14.06
C LEU A 176 16.01 -20.73 -13.74
N ASP A 177 15.71 -21.70 -14.61
CA ASP A 177 14.71 -22.74 -14.32
C ASP A 177 15.28 -23.71 -13.28
N LEU A 178 14.67 -23.77 -12.09
CA LEU A 178 15.15 -24.54 -10.93
C LEU A 178 14.77 -26.02 -11.00
N LYS A 179 13.93 -26.42 -11.97
CA LYS A 179 13.61 -27.84 -12.24
C LYS A 179 14.66 -28.47 -13.14
N THR A 180 15.20 -27.70 -14.09
CA THR A 180 16.17 -28.17 -15.11
C THR A 180 17.58 -27.62 -14.93
N TRP A 181 17.80 -26.72 -13.96
CA TRP A 181 19.04 -25.98 -13.75
C TRP A 181 19.56 -25.28 -15.01
N THR A 182 18.65 -24.81 -15.87
CA THR A 182 18.98 -24.21 -17.16
C THR A 182 18.65 -22.72 -17.18
N TRP A 183 19.62 -21.87 -17.56
CA TRP A 183 19.39 -20.45 -17.76
C TRP A 183 18.55 -20.18 -19.01
N SER A 184 17.65 -19.21 -18.91
CA SER A 184 17.02 -18.56 -20.06
C SER A 184 18.06 -17.76 -20.86
N ARG A 185 17.69 -17.36 -22.08
CA ARG A 185 18.40 -16.24 -22.71
C ARG A 185 18.20 -14.96 -21.90
N THR A 186 19.09 -14.00 -22.12
CA THR A 186 19.00 -12.65 -21.59
C THR A 186 18.09 -11.76 -22.44
N TRP A 187 17.34 -10.86 -21.79
CA TRP A 187 16.55 -9.83 -22.43
C TRP A 187 16.80 -8.45 -21.82
N ARG A 188 16.64 -7.36 -22.59
CA ARG A 188 16.70 -5.98 -22.08
C ARG A 188 15.38 -5.59 -21.38
N PHE A 189 15.49 -5.00 -20.19
CA PHE A 189 14.39 -4.52 -19.36
C PHE A 189 14.67 -3.09 -18.84
N VAL A 190 15.47 -2.89 -17.80
CA VAL A 190 15.74 -1.56 -17.20
C VAL A 190 17.15 -1.48 -16.55
N PRO A 191 17.99 -0.49 -16.89
CA PRO A 191 19.33 -0.31 -16.31
C PRO A 191 19.25 0.14 -14.85
N ARG A 192 19.68 -0.70 -13.90
CA ARG A 192 19.85 -0.32 -12.49
C ARG A 192 20.57 -1.35 -11.61
N TYR A 193 21.10 -0.88 -10.49
CA TYR A 193 21.66 -1.66 -9.38
C TYR A 193 21.15 -1.12 -8.02
N ASP A 194 21.39 -1.84 -6.92
CA ASP A 194 20.92 -1.51 -5.55
C ASP A 194 19.38 -1.30 -5.47
N HIS A 195 18.64 -2.03 -6.30
CA HIS A 195 17.17 -1.97 -6.43
C HIS A 195 16.50 -3.21 -5.84
N SER A 196 15.20 -3.14 -5.58
CA SER A 196 14.40 -4.27 -5.11
C SER A 196 13.43 -4.75 -6.19
N SER A 197 13.18 -6.06 -6.24
CA SER A 197 12.21 -6.69 -7.15
C SER A 197 11.32 -7.72 -6.45
N TRP A 198 10.10 -7.86 -6.95
CA TRP A 198 9.12 -8.84 -6.46
C TRP A 198 8.12 -9.18 -7.57
N VAL A 199 7.46 -10.33 -7.44
CA VAL A 199 6.41 -10.75 -8.38
C VAL A 199 5.04 -10.57 -7.76
N TRP A 200 4.16 -9.85 -8.46
CA TRP A 200 2.77 -9.64 -8.08
C TRP A 200 1.86 -9.55 -9.30
N GLY A 201 0.72 -10.25 -9.27
CA GLY A 201 -0.27 -10.21 -10.36
C GLY A 201 0.23 -10.74 -11.71
N GLY A 202 1.25 -11.61 -11.72
CA GLY A 202 1.92 -12.08 -12.94
C GLY A 202 2.83 -11.05 -13.61
N LYS A 203 3.18 -9.98 -12.88
CA LYS A 203 4.16 -8.97 -13.28
C LYS A 203 5.36 -9.07 -12.34
N ILE A 204 6.57 -8.91 -12.87
CA ILE A 204 7.75 -8.61 -12.06
C ILE A 204 7.88 -7.10 -11.94
N TRP A 205 7.90 -6.61 -10.71
CA TRP A 205 8.00 -5.21 -10.34
C TRP A 205 9.42 -4.88 -9.88
N VAL A 206 9.85 -3.66 -10.14
CA VAL A 206 11.19 -3.15 -9.84
C VAL A 206 11.09 -1.70 -9.35
N CYS A 207 11.65 -1.40 -8.18
CA CYS A 207 11.69 -0.06 -7.60
C CYS A 207 13.05 0.24 -6.96
N GLY A 208 13.34 1.54 -6.82
CA GLY A 208 14.52 2.03 -6.13
C GLY A 208 15.81 1.75 -6.92
N GLY A 209 16.92 1.82 -6.20
CA GLY A 209 18.25 1.72 -6.77
C GLY A 209 18.65 2.92 -7.63
N MET A 210 19.75 2.73 -8.35
CA MET A 210 20.45 3.76 -9.11
C MET A 210 20.69 3.27 -10.55
N GLY A 211 20.56 4.19 -11.52
CA GLY A 211 20.98 3.96 -12.91
C GLY A 211 22.43 4.37 -13.16
N GLU A 212 22.83 4.46 -14.43
CA GLU A 212 24.18 4.90 -14.84
C GLU A 212 24.56 6.30 -14.31
N GLU A 213 23.58 7.20 -14.16
CA GLU A 213 23.79 8.55 -13.60
C GLU A 213 24.04 8.56 -12.08
N MET A 214 24.01 7.40 -11.40
CA MET A 214 24.10 7.26 -9.94
C MET A 214 23.02 8.01 -9.14
N VAL A 215 21.95 8.46 -9.80
CA VAL A 215 20.79 9.11 -9.18
C VAL A 215 19.81 8.06 -8.66
N LYS A 216 19.38 8.19 -7.41
CA LYS A 216 18.28 7.38 -6.82
C LYS A 216 16.99 7.61 -7.60
N SER A 217 16.38 6.54 -8.12
CA SER A 217 15.14 6.64 -8.88
C SER A 217 13.90 6.31 -8.05
N SER A 218 12.93 7.22 -8.04
CA SER A 218 11.56 7.01 -7.54
C SER A 218 10.64 6.34 -8.59
N GLU A 219 11.18 5.98 -9.76
CA GLU A 219 10.43 5.37 -10.83
C GLU A 219 10.32 3.86 -10.67
N ILE A 220 9.07 3.39 -10.74
CA ILE A 220 8.69 1.99 -10.60
C ILE A 220 8.45 1.44 -11.99
N TRP A 221 9.08 0.31 -12.27
CA TRP A 221 8.97 -0.42 -13.52
C TRP A 221 8.29 -1.75 -13.27
N TRP A 222 7.58 -2.26 -14.27
CA TRP A 222 7.14 -3.65 -14.27
C TRP A 222 7.18 -4.25 -15.67
N LEU A 223 7.38 -5.56 -15.72
CA LEU A 223 7.22 -6.39 -16.91
C LEU A 223 6.08 -7.38 -16.64
N ASP A 224 5.04 -7.32 -17.45
CA ASP A 224 3.97 -8.33 -17.48
C ASP A 224 4.42 -9.52 -18.31
N PHE A 225 4.58 -10.68 -17.67
CA PHE A 225 5.03 -11.92 -18.31
C PHE A 225 3.90 -12.94 -18.50
N ARG A 226 2.65 -12.60 -18.17
CA ARG A 226 1.49 -13.47 -18.37
C ARG A 226 1.23 -13.73 -19.85
N GLY A 227 0.85 -14.96 -20.20
CA GLY A 227 0.56 -15.35 -21.59
C GLY A 227 1.77 -15.26 -22.51
N THR A 228 2.99 -15.15 -21.95
CA THR A 228 4.23 -15.00 -22.70
C THR A 228 5.00 -16.32 -22.66
N PRO A 229 5.04 -17.10 -23.76
CA PRO A 229 5.59 -18.46 -23.74
C PRO A 229 7.06 -18.54 -23.30
N ALA A 230 7.81 -17.45 -23.50
CA ALA A 230 9.21 -17.34 -23.10
C ALA A 230 9.45 -17.34 -21.57
N PHE A 231 8.43 -17.07 -20.76
CA PHE A 231 8.49 -17.08 -19.29
C PHE A 231 7.64 -18.19 -18.67
N GLU A 232 6.62 -18.69 -19.37
CA GLU A 232 5.79 -19.80 -18.91
C GLU A 232 6.52 -21.15 -19.08
N GLY A 233 7.14 -21.39 -20.23
CA GLY A 233 7.90 -22.61 -20.51
C GLY A 233 9.30 -22.64 -19.88
N GLY A 234 9.88 -23.85 -19.83
CA GLY A 234 11.32 -24.01 -19.62
C GLY A 234 12.13 -23.49 -20.81
N PRO A 235 13.42 -23.17 -20.64
CA PRO A 235 14.24 -22.54 -21.68
C PRO A 235 14.41 -23.43 -22.92
N THR A 236 13.75 -23.07 -24.01
CA THR A 236 13.85 -23.78 -25.29
C THR A 236 15.21 -23.53 -25.96
N TYR A 237 16.11 -24.51 -25.91
CA TYR A 237 17.37 -24.50 -26.64
C TYR A 237 17.39 -25.60 -27.71
N GLY A 238 17.60 -25.23 -28.97
CA GLY A 238 17.86 -26.17 -30.06
C GLY A 238 16.68 -26.61 -30.93
N MET A 239 16.05 -25.68 -31.65
CA MET A 239 15.47 -25.95 -32.98
C MET A 239 15.58 -24.72 -33.88
N SER A 240 16.56 -24.69 -34.78
CA SER A 240 16.47 -23.88 -35.99
C SER A 240 15.58 -24.63 -36.98
N GLY A 241 14.41 -24.08 -37.29
CA GLY A 241 13.45 -24.75 -38.16
C GLY A 241 12.23 -23.89 -38.47
N SER A 242 12.39 -22.98 -39.43
CA SER A 242 11.33 -22.42 -40.28
C SER A 242 9.94 -22.19 -39.67
N ASP A 243 9.64 -20.93 -39.34
CA ASP A 243 8.31 -20.41 -39.62
C ASP A 243 8.42 -19.09 -40.37
N GLU A 244 7.82 -19.05 -41.57
CA GLU A 244 7.83 -17.87 -42.43
C GLU A 244 6.88 -16.80 -41.89
N VAL A 245 7.38 -15.79 -41.18
CA VAL A 245 6.63 -14.53 -41.06
C VAL A 245 6.69 -13.82 -42.41
N ARG A 246 5.77 -14.19 -43.30
CA ARG A 246 5.53 -13.52 -44.57
C ARG A 246 5.20 -12.05 -44.30
N PRO A 247 5.92 -11.08 -44.89
CA PRO A 247 5.56 -9.68 -44.74
C PRO A 247 4.28 -9.40 -45.54
N LEU A 248 3.15 -9.22 -44.84
CA LEU A 248 1.90 -8.84 -45.49
C LEU A 248 2.03 -7.40 -46.01
N HIS A 249 1.58 -7.18 -47.24
CA HIS A 249 1.83 -5.95 -47.99
C HIS A 249 1.32 -4.68 -47.31
N SER A 250 2.20 -3.69 -47.18
CA SER A 250 1.82 -2.28 -47.03
C SER A 250 1.35 -1.75 -48.39
N TYR A 251 0.12 -1.20 -48.44
CA TYR A 251 -0.36 -0.43 -49.58
C TYR A 251 0.20 1.00 -49.49
N GLY A 252 1.08 1.36 -50.43
CA GLY A 252 1.67 2.69 -50.48
C GLY A 252 0.87 3.70 -51.31
N TYR A 253 1.28 4.97 -51.22
CA TYR A 253 1.01 5.97 -52.25
C TYR A 253 2.34 6.58 -52.75
N ALA A 254 2.48 6.54 -54.07
CA ALA A 254 3.38 7.21 -55.04
C ALA A 254 4.39 8.31 -54.55
N ARG A 255 5.50 8.62 -55.24
CA ARG A 255 5.67 8.66 -56.72
C ARG A 255 7.13 8.85 -57.23
N SER A 256 7.61 7.91 -58.05
CA SER A 256 8.43 8.14 -59.28
C SER A 256 9.97 8.46 -59.17
N PRO A 257 10.78 8.41 -60.28
CA PRO A 257 11.85 7.40 -60.36
C PRO A 257 13.19 7.83 -61.02
N THR A 258 14.22 6.96 -61.03
CA THR A 258 15.12 6.74 -62.20
C THR A 258 15.99 5.47 -62.02
N PRO A 259 16.50 4.82 -63.10
CA PRO A 259 17.06 3.46 -63.03
C PRO A 259 18.54 3.31 -63.47
N ALA A 260 19.01 2.05 -63.44
CA ALA A 260 20.15 1.48 -64.19
C ALA A 260 21.58 1.78 -63.65
N LEU A 261 22.61 0.94 -63.83
CA LEU A 261 22.75 -0.47 -64.23
C LEU A 261 24.12 -0.96 -63.70
N GLY A 262 24.37 -2.27 -63.55
CA GLY A 262 25.76 -2.76 -63.43
C GLY A 262 25.96 -4.05 -62.64
N SER A 263 25.96 -5.19 -63.33
CA SER A 263 26.43 -6.47 -62.79
C SER A 263 27.96 -6.60 -62.92
N THR A 264 28.66 -6.95 -61.84
CA THR A 264 29.77 -7.92 -61.87
C THR A 264 29.98 -8.46 -60.45
N GLY A 265 30.24 -9.76 -60.33
CA GLY A 265 30.39 -10.41 -59.03
C GLY A 265 31.81 -10.32 -58.48
N VAL A 266 31.93 -10.07 -57.18
CA VAL A 266 33.08 -10.47 -56.37
C VAL A 266 32.53 -11.14 -55.12
N GLN A 267 32.95 -12.38 -54.85
CA GLN A 267 32.67 -13.04 -53.58
C GLN A 267 33.52 -12.37 -52.49
N SER A 268 32.87 -11.62 -51.60
CA SER A 268 33.49 -11.10 -50.39
C SER A 268 32.95 -11.87 -49.20
N ASN A 269 33.75 -12.79 -48.65
CA ASN A 269 33.49 -13.39 -47.34
C ASN A 269 33.65 -12.32 -46.25
N SER A 270 32.60 -11.53 -46.01
CA SER A 270 32.46 -10.78 -44.77
C SER A 270 31.66 -11.63 -43.78
N SER A 271 32.37 -12.29 -42.87
CA SER A 271 31.78 -12.80 -41.64
C SER A 271 31.33 -11.61 -40.79
N VAL A 272 30.19 -11.03 -41.13
CA VAL A 272 29.51 -10.05 -40.28
C VAL A 272 29.11 -10.80 -39.02
N ARG A 273 29.95 -10.72 -37.99
CA ARG A 273 29.51 -10.88 -36.60
C ARG A 273 28.50 -9.76 -36.38
N ALA A 274 27.24 -10.04 -36.69
CA ALA A 274 26.14 -9.24 -36.23
C ALA A 274 26.28 -9.20 -34.71
N HIS A 275 26.57 -8.02 -34.15
CA HIS A 275 26.43 -7.80 -32.72
C HIS A 275 24.96 -8.04 -32.43
N ALA A 276 24.65 -9.23 -31.90
CA ALA A 276 23.29 -9.63 -31.61
C ALA A 276 22.81 -8.75 -30.45
N VAL A 277 22.08 -7.69 -30.81
CA VAL A 277 21.47 -6.78 -29.85
C VAL A 277 20.56 -7.62 -28.96
N THR A 278 20.80 -7.56 -27.65
CA THR A 278 19.98 -8.27 -26.66
C THR A 278 18.51 -7.87 -26.89
N PRO A 279 17.61 -8.83 -27.17
CA PRO A 279 16.22 -8.50 -27.47
C PRO A 279 15.54 -7.89 -26.24
N VAL A 280 14.62 -6.95 -26.45
CA VAL A 280 13.76 -6.44 -25.37
C VAL A 280 12.93 -7.59 -24.77
N ALA A 281 12.68 -7.56 -23.47
CA ALA A 281 11.91 -8.59 -22.78
C ALA A 281 10.50 -8.71 -23.39
N PRO A 282 10.05 -9.93 -23.73
CA PRO A 282 8.74 -10.14 -24.33
C PRO A 282 7.64 -9.91 -23.30
N GLY A 283 6.58 -9.20 -23.67
CA GLY A 283 5.52 -8.80 -22.75
C GLY A 283 5.42 -7.29 -22.58
N ALA A 284 4.48 -6.84 -21.76
CA ALA A 284 4.23 -5.41 -21.57
C ALA A 284 5.16 -4.85 -20.49
N ILE A 285 6.17 -4.09 -20.92
CA ILE A 285 6.99 -3.24 -20.04
C ILE A 285 6.25 -1.91 -19.84
N SER A 286 6.19 -1.42 -18.61
CA SER A 286 5.68 -0.07 -18.30
C SER A 286 6.38 0.50 -17.08
N SER A 287 6.34 1.83 -16.95
CA SER A 287 6.87 2.54 -15.79
C SER A 287 5.94 3.65 -15.32
N VAL A 288 6.02 3.98 -14.04
CA VAL A 288 5.36 5.13 -13.43
C VAL A 288 6.34 5.87 -12.53
N LYS A 289 6.41 7.19 -12.71
CA LYS A 289 7.18 8.12 -11.88
C LYS A 289 6.23 9.05 -11.15
N PHE A 290 6.37 9.11 -9.83
CA PHE A 290 5.60 10.02 -8.99
C PHE A 290 6.32 11.36 -8.87
N PHE A 291 5.64 12.46 -9.23
CA PHE A 291 6.19 13.82 -9.14
C PHE A 291 5.88 14.49 -7.81
N SER A 292 4.64 14.37 -7.33
CA SER A 292 4.23 14.89 -6.02
C SER A 292 2.98 14.17 -5.50
N SER A 293 2.94 13.92 -4.20
CA SER A 293 1.74 13.51 -3.45
C SER A 293 2.01 13.77 -1.96
N PRO A 294 1.01 14.16 -1.15
CA PRO A 294 1.19 14.33 0.30
C PRO A 294 1.54 13.04 1.04
N ASN A 295 1.38 11.88 0.40
CA ASN A 295 1.70 10.55 0.92
C ASN A 295 2.95 9.92 0.25
N LEU A 296 3.65 10.65 -0.64
CA LEU A 296 4.83 10.13 -1.32
C LEU A 296 6.05 10.14 -0.37
N PRO A 297 6.82 9.04 -0.27
CA PRO A 297 8.09 9.05 0.44
C PRO A 297 9.08 10.04 -0.16
N ILE A 298 9.92 10.62 0.69
CA ILE A 298 10.96 11.57 0.29
C ILE A 298 12.23 10.77 -0.05
N PHE A 299 12.35 10.29 -1.30
CA PHE A 299 13.38 9.33 -1.74
C PHE A 299 14.85 9.77 -1.60
N ASN A 300 15.12 11.06 -1.40
CA ASN A 300 16.45 11.61 -1.15
C ASN A 300 16.79 11.74 0.34
N VAL A 301 15.95 11.20 1.23
CA VAL A 301 16.02 11.41 2.68
C VAL A 301 15.96 10.08 3.43
N GLY A 302 16.97 9.80 4.26
CA GLY A 302 17.00 8.58 5.08
C GLY A 302 17.53 7.35 4.34
N THR A 303 17.46 6.21 5.03
CA THR A 303 17.71 4.88 4.46
C THR A 303 16.36 4.22 4.19
N HIS A 304 16.14 3.86 2.92
CA HIS A 304 14.92 3.23 2.43
C HIS A 304 15.09 1.71 2.40
N PHE A 305 14.11 0.98 2.95
CA PHE A 305 13.99 -0.46 2.72
C PHE A 305 12.69 -0.72 1.93
N ASN A 306 12.83 -1.16 0.69
CA ASN A 306 11.71 -1.51 -0.18
C ASN A 306 11.43 -3.01 -0.10
N VAL A 307 10.21 -3.36 0.32
CA VAL A 307 9.82 -4.74 0.59
C VAL A 307 8.37 -4.96 0.19
N PHE A 308 7.98 -6.19 -0.15
CA PHE A 308 6.65 -6.48 -0.67
C PHE A 308 5.78 -7.24 0.34
N SER A 309 4.54 -6.79 0.54
CA SER A 309 3.53 -7.51 1.33
C SER A 309 2.12 -7.20 0.84
N SER A 310 1.27 -8.23 0.79
CA SER A 310 -0.20 -8.11 0.68
C SER A 310 -0.71 -7.41 -0.60
N GLY A 311 0.11 -7.33 -1.65
CA GLY A 311 -0.19 -6.57 -2.87
C GLY A 311 0.35 -5.13 -2.86
N CYS A 312 0.98 -4.72 -1.77
CA CYS A 312 1.61 -3.42 -1.61
C CYS A 312 3.15 -3.53 -1.64
N MET A 313 3.79 -2.55 -2.27
CA MET A 313 5.21 -2.26 -2.00
C MET A 313 5.28 -1.34 -0.78
N LEU A 314 5.99 -1.75 0.25
CA LEU A 314 6.26 -0.96 1.44
C LEU A 314 7.61 -0.23 1.29
N ASP A 315 7.68 0.97 1.84
CA ASP A 315 8.89 1.76 1.97
C ASP A 315 9.07 2.18 3.42
N PHE A 316 10.10 1.61 4.07
CA PHE A 316 10.52 1.98 5.42
C PHE A 316 11.60 3.05 5.31
N VAL A 317 11.22 4.31 5.53
CA VAL A 317 12.13 5.46 5.54
C VAL A 317 12.67 5.64 6.96
N THR A 318 13.86 5.09 7.20
CA THR A 318 14.54 5.12 8.50
C THR A 318 15.56 6.27 8.58
N PRO A 319 15.89 6.78 9.79
CA PRO A 319 16.69 7.99 9.89
C PRO A 319 18.16 7.71 9.55
N ALA A 320 18.67 8.37 8.51
CA ALA A 320 20.09 8.33 8.14
C ALA A 320 20.99 8.94 9.24
N THR A 321 22.30 8.86 9.03
CA THR A 321 23.29 9.59 9.83
C THR A 321 23.13 11.11 9.65
N ASN A 322 23.10 11.82 10.78
CA ASN A 322 23.35 13.26 10.93
C ASN A 322 22.24 14.28 10.57
N MET A 323 21.00 13.90 10.25
CA MET A 323 19.88 14.87 10.17
C MET A 323 18.57 14.32 10.80
N PRO A 324 17.77 15.16 11.51
CA PRO A 324 16.43 14.82 11.94
C PRO A 324 15.48 14.87 10.74
N LEU A 325 15.24 13.70 10.15
CA LEU A 325 14.59 13.54 8.86
C LEU A 325 13.16 13.01 8.99
N ASP A 326 12.32 13.31 7.99
CA ASP A 326 10.93 12.83 7.87
C ASP A 326 10.91 11.31 7.63
N THR A 327 10.98 10.56 8.73
CA THR A 327 10.89 9.10 8.74
C THR A 327 9.45 8.64 8.61
N SER A 328 9.23 7.48 8.00
CA SER A 328 7.88 6.95 7.76
C SER A 328 7.86 5.45 7.45
N LEU A 329 6.70 4.84 7.63
CA LEU A 329 6.31 3.66 6.88
C LEU A 329 5.22 4.06 5.89
N SER A 330 5.48 3.85 4.61
CA SER A 330 4.53 4.11 3.53
C SER A 330 4.30 2.85 2.71
N ALA A 331 3.13 2.74 2.07
CA ALA A 331 2.75 1.65 1.20
C ALA A 331 2.20 2.17 -0.13
N LEU A 332 2.67 1.60 -1.22
CA LEU A 332 2.10 1.74 -2.55
C LEU A 332 1.27 0.50 -2.86
N ASP A 333 -0.04 0.68 -3.00
CA ASP A 333 -0.90 -0.34 -3.60
C ASP A 333 -0.52 -0.48 -5.09
N LEU A 334 -0.09 -1.67 -5.51
CA LEU A 334 0.38 -1.95 -6.87
C LEU A 334 -0.76 -2.08 -7.89
N ASP A 335 -2.00 -2.27 -7.42
CA ASP A 335 -3.17 -2.41 -8.29
C ASP A 335 -3.81 -1.06 -8.61
N THR A 336 -3.85 -0.14 -7.64
CA THR A 336 -4.34 1.24 -7.86
C THR A 336 -3.23 2.26 -8.13
N LEU A 337 -1.96 1.88 -7.95
CA LEU A 337 -0.77 2.73 -8.02
C LEU A 337 -0.85 3.98 -7.11
N ARG A 338 -1.44 3.80 -5.90
CA ARG A 338 -1.62 4.87 -4.92
C ARG A 338 -0.73 4.70 -3.68
N TRP A 339 -0.08 5.79 -3.30
CA TRP A 339 0.71 5.88 -2.08
C TRP A 339 -0.14 6.26 -0.85
N HIS A 340 0.10 5.53 0.24
CA HIS A 340 -0.53 5.67 1.55
C HIS A 340 0.55 5.71 2.62
N LYS A 341 0.61 6.79 3.43
CA LYS A 341 1.45 6.81 4.63
C LYS A 341 0.76 5.98 5.72
N LEU A 342 1.36 4.86 6.13
CA LEU A 342 0.81 3.96 7.15
C LEU A 342 1.13 4.43 8.57
N ALA A 343 2.33 5.02 8.77
CA ALA A 343 2.77 5.57 10.05
C ALA A 343 3.82 6.68 9.90
N ASP A 344 3.89 7.57 10.89
CA ASP A 344 5.04 8.44 11.10
C ASP A 344 6.19 7.63 11.70
N GLY A 345 7.41 7.82 11.21
CA GLY A 345 8.57 7.04 11.65
C GLY A 345 8.99 7.33 13.09
N LYS A 346 8.59 8.47 13.66
CA LYS A 346 8.75 8.79 15.09
C LYS A 346 8.06 7.78 16.02
N ASP A 347 6.99 7.12 15.53
CA ASP A 347 6.19 6.16 16.29
C ASP A 347 6.71 4.71 16.09
N LEU A 348 7.61 4.50 15.13
CA LEU A 348 8.16 3.19 14.75
C LEU A 348 9.65 3.04 15.03
N PHE A 349 10.46 4.03 14.67
CA PHE A 349 11.92 3.96 14.66
C PHE A 349 12.48 4.86 15.77
N PRO A 350 13.05 4.30 16.84
CA PRO A 350 13.74 5.10 17.84
C PRO A 350 14.90 5.88 17.21
N PRO A 351 15.02 7.20 17.44
CA PRO A 351 16.00 8.05 16.74
C PRO A 351 17.45 7.71 17.10
N THR A 352 17.66 7.05 18.23
CA THR A 352 18.94 6.56 18.75
C THR A 352 19.39 5.24 18.13
N TYR A 353 18.79 4.78 17.02
CA TYR A 353 19.16 3.53 16.34
C TYR A 353 19.42 3.75 14.85
N ARG A 354 20.32 2.93 14.30
CA ARG A 354 20.62 2.80 12.87
C ARG A 354 20.19 1.41 12.43
N TRP A 355 19.43 1.32 11.34
CA TRP A 355 18.97 0.07 10.75
C TRP A 355 19.76 -0.18 9.47
N HIS A 356 20.25 -1.41 9.29
CA HIS A 356 21.13 -1.80 8.17
C HIS A 356 20.45 -2.79 7.22
N TYR A 357 19.57 -3.65 7.75
CA TYR A 357 18.91 -4.70 6.99
C TYR A 357 17.42 -4.75 7.31
N CYS A 358 16.61 -5.15 6.32
CA CYS A 358 15.20 -5.45 6.48
C CYS A 358 14.89 -6.79 5.80
N CYS A 359 14.18 -7.69 6.48
CA CYS A 359 13.67 -8.93 5.89
C CYS A 359 12.23 -9.20 6.37
N LEU A 360 11.46 -9.94 5.57
CA LEU A 360 10.06 -10.31 5.86
C LEU A 360 9.90 -11.82 5.96
N ASP A 361 8.83 -12.24 6.62
CA ASP A 361 8.35 -13.63 6.57
C ASP A 361 7.79 -13.99 5.17
N PRO A 362 7.81 -15.27 4.76
CA PRO A 362 7.17 -15.72 3.53
C PRO A 362 5.69 -15.32 3.43
N ASP A 363 4.99 -15.28 4.57
CA ASP A 363 3.59 -14.86 4.65
C ASP A 363 3.41 -13.34 4.51
N GLY A 364 4.47 -12.53 4.64
CA GLY A 364 4.42 -11.08 4.53
C GLY A 364 3.67 -10.37 5.66
N THR A 365 3.58 -10.98 6.84
CA THR A 365 2.87 -10.46 8.02
C THR A 365 3.78 -9.75 9.03
N HIS A 366 5.09 -9.97 8.98
CA HIS A 366 6.08 -9.37 9.86
C HIS A 366 7.29 -8.90 9.06
N ALA A 367 7.80 -7.71 9.40
CA ALA A 367 9.09 -7.23 8.96
C ALA A 367 10.05 -7.16 10.15
N TRP A 368 11.31 -7.53 9.95
CA TRP A 368 12.39 -7.38 10.92
C TRP A 368 13.42 -6.43 10.37
N LEU A 369 13.61 -5.30 11.05
CA LEU A 369 14.75 -4.42 10.84
C LEU A 369 15.87 -4.84 11.79
N LEU A 370 17.09 -5.02 11.26
CA LEU A 370 18.27 -5.40 12.04
C LEU A 370 19.29 -4.25 12.02
N GLY A 371 19.89 -3.97 13.17
CA GLY A 371 20.73 -2.80 13.34
C GLY A 371 21.35 -2.68 14.74
N CYS A 372 21.71 -1.45 15.10
CA CYS A 372 22.42 -1.13 16.33
C CYS A 372 22.04 0.28 16.85
N PRO A 373 22.38 0.61 18.12
CA PRO A 373 22.29 1.99 18.60
C PRO A 373 23.23 2.93 17.81
N LYS A 374 22.80 4.17 17.62
CA LYS A 374 23.67 5.30 17.24
C LYS A 374 24.38 5.79 18.50
N GLU A 375 25.69 5.99 18.43
CA GLU A 375 26.50 6.21 19.62
C GLU A 375 26.25 7.54 20.33
N LEU A 376 26.17 7.45 21.67
CA LEU A 376 26.58 8.48 22.61
C LEU A 376 27.17 7.77 23.84
N ARG A 377 28.33 7.13 23.64
CA ARG A 377 29.13 6.56 24.73
C ARG A 377 30.59 6.97 24.54
N GLY A 378 30.96 8.06 25.21
CA GLY A 378 32.37 8.37 25.40
C GLY A 378 33.04 7.29 26.25
N ASN A 379 34.07 6.66 25.69
CA ASN A 379 35.33 6.39 26.35
C ASN A 379 36.38 6.13 25.27
N GLY A 380 37.57 6.70 25.42
CA GLY A 380 38.56 6.75 24.34
C GLY A 380 39.14 5.38 23.98
N ASN A 381 38.84 4.91 22.78
CA ASN A 381 39.82 4.52 21.74
C ASN A 381 39.11 4.46 20.38
N GLY A 382 39.79 4.87 19.32
CA GLY A 382 39.16 5.40 18.10
C GLY A 382 38.60 4.41 17.07
N GLU A 383 38.13 3.23 17.47
CA GLU A 383 37.53 2.23 16.58
C GLU A 383 36.24 1.68 17.20
N THR A 384 35.09 2.27 16.84
CA THR A 384 33.77 1.80 17.30
C THR A 384 33.16 0.84 16.27
N GLU A 385 33.51 -0.43 16.41
CA GLU A 385 32.93 -1.54 15.65
C GLU A 385 31.41 -1.60 15.86
N GLU A 386 30.63 -1.27 14.82
CA GLU A 386 29.17 -1.41 14.83
C GLU A 386 28.80 -2.90 14.62
N TYR A 387 28.07 -3.48 15.57
CA TYR A 387 27.58 -4.87 15.52
C TYR A 387 26.06 -4.90 15.39
N LEU A 388 25.50 -5.89 14.66
CA LEU A 388 24.06 -6.13 14.53
C LEU A 388 23.46 -6.68 15.85
N SER A 389 23.41 -5.81 16.86
CA SER A 389 23.02 -6.12 18.23
C SER A 389 21.52 -6.15 18.45
N ASP A 390 20.73 -5.47 17.62
CA ASP A 390 19.32 -5.20 17.92
C ASP A 390 18.42 -5.48 16.72
N VAL A 391 17.21 -5.98 17.00
CA VAL A 391 16.16 -6.26 16.01
C VAL A 391 14.88 -5.54 16.40
N LEU A 392 14.26 -4.86 15.44
CA LEU A 392 12.95 -4.24 15.58
C LEU A 392 11.91 -5.07 14.78
N PRO A 393 11.12 -5.93 15.46
CA PRO A 393 10.00 -6.63 14.85
C PRO A 393 8.80 -5.70 14.65
N ILE A 394 8.31 -5.61 13.42
CA ILE A 394 7.15 -4.82 13.02
C ILE A 394 6.06 -5.78 12.51
N ASP A 395 4.95 -5.86 13.24
CA ASP A 395 3.75 -6.63 12.87
C ASP A 395 2.93 -5.83 11.85
N LEU A 396 3.04 -6.22 10.57
CA LEU A 396 2.44 -5.52 9.45
C LEU A 396 0.90 -5.56 9.49
N ARG A 397 0.33 -6.56 10.16
CA ARG A 397 -1.13 -6.71 10.34
C ARG A 397 -1.72 -5.58 11.17
N LYS A 398 -0.92 -4.93 12.03
CA LYS A 398 -1.32 -3.72 12.79
C LYS A 398 -1.62 -2.52 11.88
N PHE A 399 -1.15 -2.55 10.63
CA PHE A 399 -1.39 -1.54 9.60
C PHE A 399 -2.36 -2.03 8.49
N GLY A 400 -3.00 -3.20 8.67
CA GLY A 400 -3.94 -3.77 7.71
C GLY A 400 -3.33 -4.67 6.64
N LEU A 401 -2.02 -4.95 6.71
CA LEU A 401 -1.33 -5.85 5.79
C LEU A 401 -1.44 -7.29 6.31
N LEU A 402 -2.44 -8.04 5.82
CA LEU A 402 -2.82 -9.35 6.35
C LEU A 402 -1.96 -10.52 5.84
N GLY A 403 -1.13 -10.28 4.83
CA GLY A 403 -0.20 -11.26 4.28
C GLY A 403 -0.45 -11.61 2.81
N ASN A 404 0.57 -12.18 2.18
CA ASN A 404 0.63 -12.48 0.76
C ASN A 404 -0.41 -13.51 0.33
N LYS A 405 -0.57 -14.60 1.08
CA LYS A 405 -1.52 -15.69 0.77
C LYS A 405 -2.97 -15.20 0.77
N LEU A 406 -3.41 -14.56 1.85
CA LEU A 406 -4.77 -14.02 1.97
C LEU A 406 -5.07 -12.98 0.87
N SER A 407 -4.09 -12.16 0.49
CA SER A 407 -4.24 -11.20 -0.61
C SER A 407 -4.34 -11.88 -1.98
N GLN A 408 -3.64 -13.00 -2.22
CA GLN A 408 -3.80 -13.81 -3.44
C GLN A 408 -5.12 -14.60 -3.44
N GLU A 409 -5.51 -15.19 -2.32
CA GLU A 409 -6.75 -15.97 -2.17
C GLU A 409 -7.98 -15.10 -2.40
N ALA A 410 -8.06 -13.91 -1.81
CA ALA A 410 -9.13 -12.94 -2.06
C ALA A 410 -9.27 -12.55 -3.54
N ARG A 411 -8.18 -12.61 -4.33
CA ARG A 411 -8.20 -12.39 -5.78
C ARG A 411 -8.54 -13.64 -6.59
N ASN A 412 -8.12 -14.82 -6.13
CA ASN A 412 -8.43 -16.10 -6.76
C ASN A 412 -9.89 -16.54 -6.58
N GLU A 413 -10.49 -16.23 -5.42
CA GLU A 413 -11.94 -16.35 -5.20
C GLU A 413 -12.72 -15.34 -6.06
N GLY A 414 -12.14 -14.16 -6.29
CA GLY A 414 -12.58 -13.17 -7.28
C GLY A 414 -12.22 -13.53 -8.73
N ARG A 415 -12.49 -14.77 -9.17
CA ARG A 415 -12.20 -15.29 -10.53
C ARG A 415 -12.90 -14.47 -11.64
N ILE A 416 -12.26 -13.41 -12.11
CA ILE A 416 -12.63 -12.64 -13.31
C ILE A 416 -11.74 -13.12 -14.47
N PRO A 417 -12.29 -13.37 -15.67
CA PRO A 417 -11.50 -13.68 -16.87
C PRO A 417 -10.52 -12.56 -17.23
N THR A 418 -9.49 -12.89 -18.01
CA THR A 418 -8.40 -11.99 -18.42
C THR A 418 -8.85 -10.87 -19.38
N SER A 419 -9.52 -9.83 -18.87
CA SER A 419 -9.91 -8.62 -19.63
C SER A 419 -9.51 -7.29 -18.96
N ASP A 420 -9.16 -7.28 -17.67
CA ASP A 420 -9.10 -6.05 -16.87
C ASP A 420 -7.74 -5.34 -16.96
N THR A 421 -7.36 -4.87 -18.16
CA THR A 421 -6.10 -4.13 -18.38
C THR A 421 -6.24 -2.80 -19.15
N TYR A 422 -7.45 -2.22 -19.22
CA TYR A 422 -7.65 -0.92 -19.89
C TYR A 422 -8.32 0.13 -19.00
N THR A 423 -7.56 1.19 -18.73
CA THR A 423 -7.99 2.42 -18.05
C THR A 423 -8.70 3.38 -19.01
N SER A 424 -9.85 2.95 -19.55
CA SER A 424 -10.84 3.83 -20.19
C SER A 424 -12.13 3.02 -20.40
N SER A 425 -13.24 3.48 -19.80
CA SER A 425 -14.47 2.69 -19.56
C SER A 425 -14.24 1.50 -18.61
N HIS A 426 -14.89 1.53 -17.44
CA HIS A 426 -14.98 0.38 -16.52
C HIS A 426 -15.86 -0.77 -17.05
N LEU A 427 -16.29 -0.67 -18.31
CA LEU A 427 -17.14 -1.63 -18.98
C LEU A 427 -16.49 -2.01 -20.32
N SER A 428 -16.38 -3.31 -20.57
CA SER A 428 -16.15 -3.81 -21.94
C SER A 428 -17.28 -3.32 -22.85
N ALA A 429 -17.09 -3.33 -24.17
CA ALA A 429 -18.07 -2.78 -25.13
C ALA A 429 -19.51 -3.27 -24.85
N ILE A 430 -19.67 -4.58 -24.59
CA ILE A 430 -20.95 -5.20 -24.20
C ILE A 430 -21.51 -4.64 -22.89
N GLY A 431 -20.67 -4.44 -21.86
CA GLY A 431 -21.11 -3.84 -20.59
C GLY A 431 -21.58 -2.39 -20.76
N ALA A 432 -20.90 -1.61 -21.60
CA ALA A 432 -21.26 -0.22 -21.89
C ALA A 432 -22.56 -0.13 -22.71
N ASP A 433 -22.74 -1.04 -23.67
CA ASP A 433 -23.98 -1.15 -24.44
C ASP A 433 -25.15 -1.59 -23.55
N LEU A 434 -24.96 -2.57 -22.67
CA LEU A 434 -25.98 -3.00 -21.69
C LEU A 434 -26.33 -1.88 -20.70
N ALA A 435 -25.35 -1.11 -20.22
CA ALA A 435 -25.59 0.04 -19.35
C ALA A 435 -26.48 1.10 -20.04
N ARG A 436 -26.31 1.35 -21.35
CA ARG A 436 -27.20 2.24 -22.13
C ARG A 436 -28.64 1.73 -22.25
N THR A 437 -28.88 0.43 -22.07
CA THR A 437 -30.24 -0.16 -22.06
C THR A 437 -30.88 -0.21 -20.67
N PHE A 438 -30.19 0.26 -19.62
CA PHE A 438 -30.74 0.31 -18.27
C PHE A 438 -31.91 1.29 -18.14
N ASN A 439 -32.97 0.89 -17.42
CA ASN A 439 -34.18 1.67 -17.18
C ASN A 439 -34.91 2.17 -18.45
N GLN A 440 -34.62 1.57 -19.60
CA GLN A 440 -35.29 1.86 -20.86
C GLN A 440 -36.52 0.94 -21.01
N PRO A 441 -37.70 1.48 -21.38
CA PRO A 441 -38.91 0.68 -21.54
C PRO A 441 -38.76 -0.31 -22.73
N PRO A 442 -39.53 -1.41 -22.77
CA PRO A 442 -39.37 -2.43 -23.82
C PRO A 442 -39.60 -1.89 -25.24
N GLU A 443 -40.48 -0.88 -25.38
CA GLU A 443 -40.85 -0.23 -26.65
C GLU A 443 -39.69 0.51 -27.33
N SER A 444 -38.63 0.88 -26.60
CA SER A 444 -37.44 1.52 -27.18
C SER A 444 -36.48 0.53 -27.83
N GLY A 445 -36.79 -0.77 -27.82
CA GLY A 445 -35.89 -1.82 -28.33
C GLY A 445 -34.80 -2.23 -27.34
N SER A 446 -34.87 -1.74 -26.09
CA SER A 446 -33.95 -2.07 -24.99
C SER A 446 -33.87 -3.56 -24.64
N GLY A 447 -34.93 -4.32 -24.93
CA GLY A 447 -35.03 -5.75 -24.61
C GLY A 447 -35.29 -6.06 -23.14
N THR A 448 -35.65 -5.07 -22.31
CA THR A 448 -35.99 -5.28 -20.89
C THR A 448 -37.22 -6.18 -20.76
N ASP A 449 -37.12 -7.21 -19.91
CA ASP A 449 -38.13 -8.28 -19.77
C ASP A 449 -38.68 -8.44 -18.35
N PHE A 450 -38.31 -7.53 -17.45
CA PHE A 450 -38.68 -7.54 -16.03
C PHE A 450 -38.82 -6.11 -15.48
N THR A 451 -39.70 -5.91 -14.50
CA THR A 451 -39.94 -4.60 -13.88
C THR A 451 -39.74 -4.65 -12.37
N VAL A 452 -38.98 -3.71 -11.82
CA VAL A 452 -38.85 -3.51 -10.37
C VAL A 452 -39.56 -2.22 -9.96
N THR A 453 -40.23 -2.21 -8.83
CA THR A 453 -40.75 -0.99 -8.19
C THR A 453 -40.18 -0.83 -6.79
N ALA A 454 -40.11 0.41 -6.32
CA ALA A 454 -39.54 0.78 -5.02
C ALA A 454 -40.56 1.55 -4.17
N LEU A 455 -40.17 1.99 -2.96
CA LEU A 455 -40.94 2.99 -2.22
C LEU A 455 -40.91 4.33 -2.95
N ARG A 456 -42.04 5.04 -2.91
CA ARG A 456 -42.21 6.33 -3.58
C ARG A 456 -41.27 7.39 -2.98
N ASP A 457 -40.74 8.26 -3.83
CA ASP A 457 -39.97 9.43 -3.43
C ASP A 457 -40.59 10.70 -4.05
N GLU A 458 -40.95 11.68 -3.22
CA GLU A 458 -41.71 12.86 -3.66
C GLU A 458 -40.88 13.79 -4.57
N ASP A 459 -39.55 13.78 -4.46
CA ASP A 459 -38.65 14.62 -5.27
C ASP A 459 -38.36 14.02 -6.67
N TYR A 460 -38.58 12.72 -6.87
CA TYR A 460 -38.25 12.00 -8.13
C TYR A 460 -39.46 11.58 -8.97
N ASP A 461 -40.64 11.33 -8.38
CA ASP A 461 -41.83 10.88 -9.12
C ASP A 461 -42.62 12.06 -9.76
N ILE A 462 -41.94 13.03 -10.39
CA ILE A 462 -42.51 14.26 -10.98
C ILE A 462 -42.45 14.24 -12.52
N GLU A 463 -43.41 13.56 -13.17
CA GLU A 463 -43.77 13.70 -14.59
C GLU A 463 -45.32 13.64 -14.72
N PRO A 464 -45.92 14.19 -15.78
CA PRO A 464 -47.19 14.89 -15.66
C PRO A 464 -48.42 14.00 -15.54
N LEU A 465 -49.36 14.47 -14.70
CA LEU A 465 -50.75 14.03 -14.70
C LEU A 465 -51.32 14.14 -16.13
N THR A 466 -51.56 13.00 -16.77
CA THR A 466 -52.52 12.90 -17.86
C THR A 466 -53.92 12.81 -17.24
N ASP A 467 -54.87 13.57 -17.79
CA ASP A 467 -56.23 13.67 -17.25
C ASP A 467 -56.99 12.34 -17.34
N ASP A 468 -56.98 11.55 -16.26
CA ASP A 468 -58.07 10.61 -15.96
C ASP A 468 -58.34 10.53 -14.45
N ALA A 469 -59.05 11.53 -13.95
CA ALA A 469 -59.37 11.70 -12.54
C ALA A 469 -60.52 10.77 -12.09
N SER A 470 -60.29 9.46 -12.01
CA SER A 470 -61.28 8.51 -11.47
C SER A 470 -60.71 7.22 -10.83
N SER A 471 -59.74 7.33 -9.91
CA SER A 471 -59.40 6.21 -8.99
C SER A 471 -58.90 6.67 -7.61
N PRO A 472 -59.39 6.10 -6.49
CA PRO A 472 -59.08 6.60 -5.16
C PRO A 472 -57.82 5.95 -4.54
N SER A 473 -56.82 6.78 -4.24
CA SER A 473 -55.82 6.63 -3.16
C SER A 473 -54.83 5.44 -3.16
N SER A 474 -53.70 5.68 -2.47
CA SER A 474 -52.85 4.69 -1.80
C SER A 474 -52.13 3.62 -2.62
N SER A 475 -51.11 4.02 -3.40
CA SER A 475 -49.95 3.15 -3.65
C SER A 475 -48.66 3.91 -3.31
N ASN A 476 -47.98 3.50 -2.24
CA ASN A 476 -46.66 4.04 -1.85
C ASN A 476 -45.53 3.42 -2.70
N VAL A 477 -45.74 3.42 -4.02
CA VAL A 477 -44.97 2.66 -5.01
C VAL A 477 -44.46 3.63 -6.06
N SER A 478 -43.17 3.58 -6.35
CA SER A 478 -42.47 4.41 -7.33
C SER A 478 -42.91 4.14 -8.77
N LEU A 479 -42.44 4.98 -9.70
CA LEU A 479 -42.36 4.64 -11.12
C LEU A 479 -41.64 3.29 -11.37
N PRO A 480 -42.02 2.56 -12.44
CA PRO A 480 -41.44 1.26 -12.78
C PRO A 480 -40.03 1.36 -13.36
N ILE A 481 -39.08 0.63 -12.76
CA ILE A 481 -37.70 0.49 -13.25
C ILE A 481 -37.62 -0.71 -14.20
N HIS A 482 -37.22 -0.46 -15.44
CA HIS A 482 -37.15 -1.49 -16.49
C HIS A 482 -35.77 -2.15 -16.53
N VAL A 483 -35.71 -3.48 -16.39
CA VAL A 483 -34.46 -4.23 -16.26
C VAL A 483 -34.51 -5.59 -16.98
N HIS A 484 -33.32 -6.16 -17.23
CA HIS A 484 -33.14 -7.48 -17.82
C HIS A 484 -33.05 -8.53 -16.71
N ARG A 485 -34.01 -9.44 -16.68
CA ARG A 485 -34.05 -10.63 -15.81
C ARG A 485 -32.76 -11.44 -15.87
N LEU A 486 -32.12 -11.52 -17.04
CA LEU A 486 -30.85 -12.24 -17.22
C LEU A 486 -29.73 -11.61 -16.37
N ILE A 487 -29.66 -10.28 -16.31
CA ILE A 487 -28.66 -9.57 -15.49
C ILE A 487 -28.98 -9.75 -14.01
N LEU A 488 -30.25 -9.62 -13.59
CA LEU A 488 -30.67 -9.91 -12.21
C LEU A 488 -30.31 -11.35 -11.80
N SER A 489 -30.60 -12.33 -12.66
CA SER A 489 -30.34 -13.76 -12.39
C SER A 489 -28.85 -14.10 -12.32
N ALA A 490 -28.02 -13.40 -13.10
CA ALA A 490 -26.57 -13.63 -13.12
C ALA A 490 -25.81 -12.87 -12.01
N ARG A 491 -26.31 -11.70 -11.58
CA ARG A 491 -25.57 -10.75 -10.73
C ARG A 491 -26.15 -10.58 -9.33
N TRP A 492 -27.37 -11.05 -9.07
CA TRP A 492 -28.04 -10.93 -7.77
C TRP A 492 -28.46 -12.31 -7.22
N PRO A 493 -27.65 -12.95 -6.34
CA PRO A 493 -27.88 -14.32 -5.86
C PRO A 493 -29.21 -14.53 -5.10
N HIS A 494 -29.75 -13.49 -4.48
CA HIS A 494 -31.08 -13.53 -3.86
C HIS A 494 -32.18 -13.68 -4.93
N PHE A 495 -32.16 -12.86 -5.98
CA PHE A 495 -33.11 -12.95 -7.09
C PHE A 495 -32.99 -14.28 -7.83
N ALA A 496 -31.76 -14.77 -8.09
CA ALA A 496 -31.54 -16.07 -8.71
C ALA A 496 -32.22 -17.21 -7.94
N ARG A 497 -32.09 -17.23 -6.60
CA ARG A 497 -32.77 -18.22 -5.74
C ARG A 497 -34.29 -18.12 -5.82
N LEU A 498 -34.82 -16.90 -5.68
CA LEU A 498 -36.26 -16.62 -5.68
C LEU A 498 -36.92 -16.93 -7.04
N TYR A 499 -36.24 -16.61 -8.15
CA TYR A 499 -36.72 -16.89 -9.51
C TYR A 499 -36.66 -18.40 -9.83
N ASN A 500 -35.57 -19.08 -9.43
CA ASN A 500 -35.45 -20.54 -9.57
C ASN A 500 -36.45 -21.31 -8.71
N ALA A 501 -36.87 -20.75 -7.57
CA ALA A 501 -37.92 -21.30 -6.70
C ALA A 501 -39.35 -21.09 -7.25
N GLN A 502 -39.51 -20.51 -8.44
CA GLN A 502 -40.81 -20.25 -9.08
C GLN A 502 -41.79 -19.46 -8.20
N MET A 503 -41.29 -18.45 -7.48
CA MET A 503 -42.11 -17.57 -6.65
C MET A 503 -42.99 -16.61 -7.49
N GLN A 504 -43.66 -15.66 -6.85
CA GLN A 504 -44.61 -14.76 -7.50
C GLN A 504 -43.97 -14.00 -8.68
N GLU A 505 -42.73 -13.56 -8.51
CA GLU A 505 -41.92 -12.81 -9.46
C GLU A 505 -41.62 -13.60 -10.74
N PHE A 506 -41.56 -14.93 -10.66
CA PHE A 506 -41.44 -15.81 -11.84
C PHE A 506 -42.66 -15.68 -12.75
N HIS A 507 -43.84 -15.59 -12.14
CA HIS A 507 -45.13 -15.57 -12.81
C HIS A 507 -45.54 -14.15 -13.25
N THR A 508 -45.30 -13.14 -12.42
CA THR A 508 -45.69 -11.75 -12.67
C THR A 508 -44.69 -10.99 -13.54
N ARG A 509 -43.41 -11.41 -13.58
CA ARG A 509 -42.26 -10.65 -14.10
C ARG A 509 -42.08 -9.27 -13.43
N ARG A 510 -42.59 -9.13 -12.21
CA ARG A 510 -42.56 -7.89 -11.44
C ARG A 510 -42.14 -8.16 -10.00
N MET A 511 -41.30 -7.28 -9.46
CA MET A 511 -40.83 -7.31 -8.07
C MET A 511 -41.04 -5.95 -7.41
N HIS A 512 -41.31 -5.93 -6.11
CA HIS A 512 -41.32 -4.73 -5.30
C HIS A 512 -40.23 -4.81 -4.23
N ILE A 513 -39.43 -3.76 -4.09
CA ILE A 513 -38.37 -3.64 -3.10
C ILE A 513 -38.78 -2.54 -2.10
N PRO A 514 -38.90 -2.84 -0.80
CA PRO A 514 -39.40 -1.88 0.21
C PRO A 514 -38.32 -0.90 0.68
N GLU A 515 -37.58 -0.31 -0.26
CA GLU A 515 -36.48 0.65 -0.03
C GLU A 515 -36.72 1.89 -0.93
N PRO A 516 -36.10 3.05 -0.65
CA PRO A 516 -36.29 4.28 -1.44
C PRO A 516 -35.92 4.13 -2.92
N PHE A 517 -36.72 4.73 -3.81
CA PHE A 517 -36.52 4.65 -5.27
C PHE A 517 -35.10 4.99 -5.74
N PRO A 518 -34.44 6.08 -5.27
CA PRO A 518 -33.07 6.41 -5.70
C PRO A 518 -32.05 5.31 -5.34
N ALA A 519 -32.11 4.78 -4.11
CA ALA A 519 -31.25 3.68 -3.65
C ALA A 519 -31.49 2.40 -4.45
N VAL A 520 -32.75 2.07 -4.78
CA VAL A 520 -33.10 0.91 -5.63
C VAL A 520 -32.63 1.10 -7.08
N LYS A 521 -32.82 2.29 -7.67
CA LYS A 521 -32.34 2.65 -9.02
C LYS A 521 -30.81 2.50 -9.09
N ALA A 522 -30.09 3.00 -8.09
CA ALA A 522 -28.64 2.88 -7.99
C ALA A 522 -28.15 1.43 -7.73
N PHE A 523 -28.85 0.66 -6.88
CA PHE A 523 -28.59 -0.77 -6.68
C PHE A 523 -28.72 -1.58 -7.98
N LEU A 524 -29.79 -1.35 -8.74
CA LEU A 524 -30.01 -2.05 -10.00
C LEU A 524 -28.99 -1.61 -11.07
N TYR A 525 -28.62 -0.33 -11.12
CA TYR A 525 -27.56 0.16 -12.01
C TYR A 525 -26.18 -0.43 -11.66
N TYR A 526 -25.88 -0.67 -10.38
CA TYR A 526 -24.69 -1.39 -9.95
C TYR A 526 -24.63 -2.83 -10.51
N LEU A 527 -25.77 -3.54 -10.61
CA LEU A 527 -25.78 -4.90 -11.19
C LEU A 527 -25.31 -4.91 -12.65
N TYR A 528 -25.64 -3.85 -13.41
CA TYR A 528 -25.22 -3.65 -14.80
C TYR A 528 -23.75 -3.18 -14.90
N THR A 529 -23.31 -2.28 -14.03
CA THR A 529 -22.08 -1.51 -14.24
C THR A 529 -20.92 -1.83 -13.29
N ASP A 530 -21.18 -2.59 -12.22
CA ASP A 530 -20.24 -2.82 -11.12
C ASP A 530 -19.71 -1.53 -10.45
N SER A 531 -20.41 -0.42 -10.65
CA SER A 531 -20.01 0.94 -10.24
C SER A 531 -21.06 1.59 -9.36
N ILE A 532 -20.61 2.44 -8.44
CA ILE A 532 -21.43 3.35 -7.60
C ILE A 532 -21.07 4.82 -7.85
N SER A 533 -20.52 5.11 -9.02
CA SER A 533 -20.17 6.45 -9.49
C SER A 533 -21.27 7.00 -10.40
N ALA A 534 -21.29 8.33 -10.59
CA ALA A 534 -22.11 8.93 -11.62
C ALA A 534 -21.75 8.38 -13.02
N PRO A 535 -22.71 8.28 -13.95
CA PRO A 535 -22.43 8.00 -15.35
C PRO A 535 -21.42 9.02 -15.91
N PRO A 536 -20.49 8.62 -16.81
CA PRO A 536 -19.65 9.59 -17.52
C PRO A 536 -20.52 10.47 -18.44
N ALA A 537 -20.22 11.77 -18.49
CA ALA A 537 -20.99 12.74 -19.29
C ALA A 537 -21.05 12.40 -20.80
N ASP A 538 -20.07 11.64 -21.31
CA ASP A 538 -20.01 11.21 -22.72
C ASP A 538 -21.11 10.20 -23.12
N PHE A 539 -22.00 9.80 -22.21
CA PHE A 539 -23.15 8.93 -22.48
C PHE A 539 -24.44 9.69 -22.85
N GLU A 540 -24.40 11.03 -22.94
CA GLU A 540 -25.51 11.87 -23.43
C GLU A 540 -25.91 11.53 -24.88
N ALA A 541 -26.99 10.77 -25.04
CA ALA A 541 -27.49 10.32 -26.34
C ALA A 541 -28.84 10.93 -26.75
N SER A 542 -29.10 12.22 -26.45
CA SER A 542 -29.97 13.11 -27.28
C SER A 542 -30.06 14.56 -26.76
N PRO A 543 -29.86 15.59 -27.61
CA PRO A 543 -29.94 17.00 -27.21
C PRO A 543 -31.37 17.57 -27.17
N SER A 544 -32.38 16.77 -26.78
CA SER A 544 -33.81 17.15 -26.91
C SER A 544 -34.68 17.04 -25.66
N SER A 545 -34.18 16.53 -24.54
CA SER A 545 -34.88 16.57 -23.24
C SER A 545 -34.42 17.78 -22.42
N LYS A 546 -35.31 18.75 -22.21
CA LYS A 546 -35.05 19.90 -21.35
C LYS A 546 -34.95 19.46 -19.88
N SER A 547 -33.76 19.55 -19.29
CA SER A 547 -33.54 19.75 -17.86
C SER A 547 -34.50 18.99 -16.91
N GLN A 548 -34.47 17.66 -16.93
CA GLN A 548 -34.88 16.88 -15.75
C GLN A 548 -33.70 16.83 -14.75
N PRO A 549 -33.97 16.75 -13.43
CA PRO A 549 -32.93 16.66 -12.39
C PRO A 549 -32.27 15.28 -12.28
N ASP A 550 -32.63 14.33 -13.16
CA ASP A 550 -32.34 12.89 -13.05
C ASP A 550 -30.88 12.44 -13.26
N ASP A 551 -29.98 13.32 -13.71
CA ASP A 551 -28.66 12.94 -14.24
C ASP A 551 -27.48 13.12 -13.25
N SER A 552 -27.75 13.51 -11.99
CA SER A 552 -26.75 13.38 -10.93
C SER A 552 -26.69 11.94 -10.43
N GLY A 553 -25.49 11.35 -10.46
CA GLY A 553 -25.24 10.02 -9.89
C GLY A 553 -25.54 9.93 -8.38
N PRO A 554 -25.52 8.71 -7.81
CA PRO A 554 -26.08 8.44 -6.48
C PRO A 554 -25.45 9.34 -5.39
N THR A 555 -26.34 9.95 -4.60
CA THR A 555 -26.03 10.81 -3.47
C THR A 555 -25.42 10.01 -2.31
N LEU A 556 -24.98 10.69 -1.24
CA LEU A 556 -24.45 10.00 -0.06
C LEU A 556 -25.57 9.31 0.75
N GLU A 557 -26.81 9.79 0.65
CA GLU A 557 -27.99 9.15 1.23
C GLU A 557 -28.29 7.83 0.49
N ASP A 558 -28.37 7.87 -0.85
CA ASP A 558 -28.58 6.67 -1.69
C ASP A 558 -27.52 5.60 -1.42
N VAL A 559 -26.25 5.99 -1.29
CA VAL A 559 -25.14 5.06 -1.04
C VAL A 559 -25.19 4.49 0.39
N ALA A 560 -25.72 5.23 1.36
CA ALA A 560 -25.95 4.75 2.72
C ALA A 560 -27.13 3.78 2.82
N ASP A 561 -28.19 3.97 2.03
CA ASP A 561 -29.28 3.00 1.91
C ASP A 561 -28.85 1.77 1.09
N MET A 562 -28.07 1.94 0.02
CA MET A 562 -27.42 0.84 -0.71
C MET A 562 -26.51 -0.01 0.20
N LEU A 563 -25.89 0.58 1.23
CA LEU A 563 -25.13 -0.19 2.22
C LEU A 563 -26.04 -1.14 3.01
N VAL A 564 -27.22 -0.68 3.44
CA VAL A 564 -28.21 -1.53 4.10
C VAL A 564 -28.71 -2.63 3.16
N MET A 565 -29.07 -2.28 1.92
CA MET A 565 -29.44 -3.24 0.88
C MET A 565 -28.35 -4.30 0.65
N SER A 566 -27.07 -3.90 0.65
CA SER A 566 -25.95 -4.83 0.43
C SER A 566 -25.79 -5.86 1.55
N ASN A 567 -26.21 -5.54 2.78
CA ASN A 567 -26.27 -6.48 3.90
C ASN A 567 -27.53 -7.36 3.81
N ILE A 568 -28.70 -6.78 3.51
CA ILE A 568 -29.97 -7.52 3.38
C ILE A 568 -29.89 -8.58 2.28
N TYR A 569 -29.30 -8.24 1.12
CA TYR A 569 -29.24 -9.12 -0.04
C TYR A 569 -27.97 -9.96 -0.16
N ASP A 570 -27.08 -9.90 0.84
CA ASP A 570 -25.79 -10.60 0.86
C ASP A 570 -24.95 -10.32 -0.41
N MET A 571 -24.55 -9.04 -0.57
CA MET A 571 -23.80 -8.53 -1.71
C MET A 571 -22.45 -7.93 -1.25
N PRO A 572 -21.43 -8.74 -0.92
CA PRO A 572 -20.20 -8.27 -0.27
C PRO A 572 -19.44 -7.20 -1.06
N ARG A 573 -19.38 -7.32 -2.39
CA ARG A 573 -18.68 -6.34 -3.25
C ARG A 573 -19.35 -4.96 -3.21
N LEU A 574 -20.68 -4.92 -3.25
CA LEU A 574 -21.43 -3.66 -3.14
C LEU A 574 -21.20 -3.03 -1.75
N ARG A 575 -21.29 -3.85 -0.70
CA ARG A 575 -21.04 -3.46 0.70
C ARG A 575 -19.70 -2.75 0.85
N HIS A 576 -18.63 -3.34 0.29
CA HIS A 576 -17.30 -2.73 0.26
C HIS A 576 -17.24 -1.38 -0.48
N LEU A 577 -17.88 -1.28 -1.65
CA LEU A 577 -17.91 -0.05 -2.43
C LEU A 577 -18.64 1.07 -1.66
N CYS A 578 -19.80 0.77 -1.08
CA CYS A 578 -20.56 1.70 -0.25
C CYS A 578 -19.75 2.18 0.96
N VAL A 579 -19.15 1.27 1.76
CA VAL A 579 -18.29 1.65 2.89
C VAL A 579 -17.18 2.59 2.44
N ASN A 580 -16.47 2.27 1.36
CA ASN A 580 -15.36 3.09 0.87
C ASN A 580 -15.79 4.52 0.47
N ARG A 581 -16.94 4.68 -0.19
CA ARG A 581 -17.46 5.99 -0.58
C ARG A 581 -17.91 6.80 0.63
N LEU A 582 -18.68 6.19 1.54
CA LEU A 582 -19.19 6.85 2.75
C LEU A 582 -18.08 7.27 3.72
N VAL A 583 -16.94 6.57 3.73
CA VAL A 583 -15.74 6.94 4.51
C VAL A 583 -15.01 8.13 3.91
N ARG A 584 -14.85 8.13 2.58
CA ARG A 584 -14.13 9.16 1.83
C ARG A 584 -14.86 10.50 1.90
N ASP A 585 -16.18 10.45 1.78
CA ASP A 585 -17.04 11.61 1.61
C ASP A 585 -17.83 11.95 2.91
N LEU A 586 -17.33 11.51 4.07
CA LEU A 586 -17.96 11.72 5.39
C LEU A 586 -17.95 13.22 5.79
N ASP A 587 -19.13 13.83 5.81
CA ASP A 587 -19.34 15.24 6.13
C ASP A 587 -20.24 15.47 7.36
N VAL A 588 -20.45 16.74 7.72
CA VAL A 588 -21.28 17.15 8.86
C VAL A 588 -22.78 16.85 8.66
N GLN A 589 -23.27 16.91 7.42
CA GLN A 589 -24.70 16.76 7.11
C GLN A 589 -25.13 15.29 7.21
N HIS A 590 -24.32 14.39 6.66
CA HIS A 590 -24.62 12.97 6.53
C HIS A 590 -24.03 12.10 7.64
N ALA A 591 -23.11 12.60 8.50
CA ALA A 591 -22.47 11.78 9.55
C ALA A 591 -23.46 11.02 10.45
N ALA A 592 -24.58 11.65 10.83
CA ALA A 592 -25.62 11.01 11.64
C ALA A 592 -26.37 9.90 10.88
N LEU A 593 -26.74 10.16 9.62
CA LEU A 593 -27.36 9.17 8.73
C LEU A 593 -26.44 7.97 8.52
N ILE A 594 -25.17 8.23 8.21
CA ILE A 594 -24.14 7.19 8.00
C ILE A 594 -23.93 6.34 9.26
N PHE A 595 -24.03 6.93 10.47
CA PHE A 595 -24.00 6.20 11.73
C PHE A 595 -25.19 5.23 11.89
N ASP A 596 -26.44 5.70 11.67
CA ASP A 596 -27.66 4.86 11.74
C ASP A 596 -27.64 3.74 10.70
N ARG A 597 -27.23 4.05 9.46
CA ARG A 597 -27.13 3.07 8.37
C ARG A 597 -26.00 2.06 8.58
N ALA A 598 -24.85 2.48 9.08
CA ALA A 598 -23.78 1.57 9.44
C ALA A 598 -24.17 0.65 10.62
N SER A 599 -24.92 1.14 11.61
CA SER A 599 -25.45 0.27 12.68
C SER A 599 -26.46 -0.74 12.12
N THR A 600 -27.37 -0.31 11.24
CA THR A 600 -28.36 -1.16 10.56
C THR A 600 -27.71 -2.22 9.66
N ALA A 601 -26.65 -1.86 8.92
CA ALA A 601 -25.89 -2.77 8.06
C ALA A 601 -24.88 -3.67 8.82
N GLN A 602 -24.81 -3.56 10.16
CA GLN A 602 -23.83 -4.25 11.01
C GLN A 602 -22.37 -3.95 10.62
N GLU A 603 -22.11 -2.73 10.14
CA GLU A 603 -20.79 -2.21 9.77
C GLU A 603 -20.12 -1.49 10.94
N GLU A 604 -19.71 -2.29 11.92
CA GLU A 604 -19.15 -1.84 13.20
C GLU A 604 -17.94 -0.89 13.08
N TRP A 605 -17.12 -1.04 12.04
CA TRP A 605 -15.97 -0.14 11.81
C TRP A 605 -16.43 1.23 11.28
N LEU A 606 -17.32 1.26 10.29
CA LEU A 606 -17.88 2.51 9.74
C LEU A 606 -18.70 3.26 10.80
N LYS A 607 -19.52 2.52 11.57
CA LYS A 607 -20.29 3.02 12.70
C LYS A 607 -19.42 3.73 13.73
N ARG A 608 -18.33 3.11 14.20
CA ARG A 608 -17.38 3.76 15.12
C ARG A 608 -16.67 4.96 14.50
N ARG A 609 -16.35 4.90 13.21
CA ARG A 609 -15.74 6.03 12.46
C ARG A 609 -16.69 7.23 12.39
N ALA A 610 -17.97 6.99 12.09
CA ALA A 610 -19.02 8.01 12.08
C ALA A 610 -19.26 8.57 13.48
N ALA A 611 -19.42 7.73 14.51
CA ALA A 611 -19.56 8.16 15.91
C ALA A 611 -18.43 9.10 16.36
N GLY A 612 -17.17 8.73 16.11
CA GLY A 612 -16.02 9.58 16.44
C GLY A 612 -16.03 10.93 15.68
N TYR A 613 -16.51 10.95 14.43
CA TYR A 613 -16.68 12.18 13.66
C TYR A 613 -17.80 13.06 14.23
N ILE A 614 -18.94 12.47 14.61
CA ILE A 614 -20.07 13.16 15.25
C ILE A 614 -19.61 13.80 16.56
N MET A 615 -18.91 13.06 17.42
CA MET A 615 -18.38 13.58 18.69
C MET A 615 -17.38 14.73 18.49
N THR A 616 -16.51 14.64 17.48
CA THR A 616 -15.54 15.70 17.15
C THR A 616 -16.23 16.98 16.66
N HIS A 617 -17.38 16.86 15.97
CA HIS A 617 -18.11 17.99 15.36
C HIS A 617 -19.48 18.25 16.01
N TRP A 618 -19.67 17.82 17.26
CA TRP A 618 -20.99 17.72 17.92
C TRP A 618 -21.83 19.00 17.78
N GLY A 619 -21.26 20.17 18.06
CA GLY A 619 -21.99 21.45 17.99
C GLY A 619 -22.53 21.83 16.60
N ARG A 620 -22.02 21.21 15.52
CA ARG A 620 -22.54 21.37 14.15
C ARG A 620 -23.46 20.21 13.77
N VAL A 621 -23.04 18.97 14.01
CA VAL A 621 -23.84 17.77 13.67
C VAL A 621 -25.14 17.72 14.47
N ALA A 622 -25.15 18.18 15.72
CA ALA A 622 -26.34 18.18 16.57
C ALA A 622 -27.48 19.10 16.08
N ARG A 623 -27.26 19.84 14.99
CA ARG A 623 -28.22 20.76 14.36
C ARG A 623 -28.66 20.31 12.96
N THR A 624 -28.17 19.18 12.45
CA THR A 624 -28.55 18.69 11.12
C THR A 624 -29.81 17.83 11.20
N ASP A 625 -30.62 17.85 10.14
CA ASP A 625 -31.87 17.08 10.08
C ASP A 625 -31.63 15.57 10.24
N GLY A 626 -30.54 15.04 9.66
CA GLY A 626 -30.15 13.65 9.81
C GLY A 626 -29.88 13.24 11.27
N PHE A 627 -29.42 14.17 12.12
CA PHE A 627 -29.21 13.93 13.54
C PHE A 627 -30.52 14.03 14.34
N LEU A 628 -31.37 15.01 14.01
CA LEU A 628 -32.70 15.16 14.63
C LEU A 628 -33.64 13.99 14.31
N ARG A 629 -33.44 13.31 13.17
CA ARG A 629 -34.20 12.12 12.74
C ARG A 629 -33.68 10.79 13.33
N LEU A 630 -32.60 10.79 14.12
CA LEU A 630 -32.06 9.56 14.73
C LEU A 630 -33.06 8.93 15.71
N LYS A 631 -33.19 7.59 15.64
CA LYS A 631 -34.01 6.79 16.56
C LYS A 631 -33.44 6.84 17.98
N GLN A 632 -34.31 6.74 19.00
CA GLN A 632 -33.90 6.75 20.41
C GLN A 632 -32.84 5.69 20.76
N SER A 633 -32.87 4.52 20.10
CA SER A 633 -31.85 3.49 20.23
C SER A 633 -30.48 3.93 19.70
N ALA A 634 -30.44 4.57 18.53
CA ALA A 634 -29.21 5.11 17.94
C ALA A 634 -28.63 6.25 18.79
N TRP A 635 -29.48 7.08 19.40
CA TRP A 635 -29.07 8.08 20.39
C TRP A 635 -28.41 7.47 21.64
N VAL A 636 -29.00 6.42 22.21
CA VAL A 636 -28.43 5.72 23.37
C VAL A 636 -27.12 5.04 23.00
N GLU A 637 -27.05 4.41 21.83
CA GLU A 637 -25.83 3.77 21.32
C GLU A 637 -24.70 4.79 21.05
N LEU A 638 -25.03 5.95 20.46
CA LEU A 638 -24.09 7.05 20.27
C LEU A 638 -23.62 7.60 21.63
N ALA A 639 -24.52 7.77 22.60
CA ALA A 639 -24.17 8.20 23.96
C ALA A 639 -23.33 7.17 24.73
N GLN A 640 -23.50 5.87 24.46
CA GLN A 640 -22.67 4.80 25.01
C GLN A 640 -21.30 4.67 24.31
N SER A 641 -21.15 5.22 23.10
CA SER A 641 -19.85 5.36 22.43
C SER A 641 -18.98 6.49 23.01
N VAL A 642 -19.51 7.25 23.98
CA VAL A 642 -18.78 8.29 24.71
C VAL A 642 -17.99 7.65 25.85
N ASP A 643 -16.66 7.76 25.76
CA ASP A 643 -15.75 7.37 26.84
C ASP A 643 -15.97 8.24 28.10
N MET A 644 -15.65 7.75 29.29
CA MET A 644 -16.06 8.36 30.58
C MET A 644 -15.43 9.75 30.90
N GLU A 645 -14.70 10.36 29.97
CA GLU A 645 -14.05 11.67 30.11
C GLU A 645 -14.87 12.85 29.54
N GLY A 646 -16.19 12.86 29.78
CA GLY A 646 -17.07 14.00 29.50
C GLY A 646 -16.81 15.20 30.42
N ARG A 647 -15.60 15.78 30.36
CA ARG A 647 -15.20 16.93 31.19
C ARG A 647 -15.92 18.19 30.70
N MET A 648 -16.77 18.78 31.53
CA MET A 648 -17.23 20.16 31.32
C MET A 648 -16.02 21.10 31.47
N VAL A 649 -15.61 21.71 30.36
CA VAL A 649 -14.53 22.71 30.34
C VAL A 649 -15.11 24.04 30.86
N SER A 650 -14.50 24.58 31.91
CA SER A 650 -14.80 25.93 32.41
C SER A 650 -14.23 26.99 31.46
N GLY A 651 -14.85 28.18 31.41
CA GLY A 651 -14.54 29.21 30.41
C GLY A 651 -13.07 29.64 30.32
N ASP A 652 -12.32 29.55 31.42
CA ASP A 652 -10.94 30.04 31.51
C ASP A 652 -9.93 29.20 30.68
N GLU A 653 -10.23 27.92 30.39
CA GLU A 653 -9.39 27.10 29.49
C GLU A 653 -9.56 27.48 28.00
N LEU A 654 -10.60 28.25 27.65
CA LEU A 654 -10.87 28.64 26.26
C LEU A 654 -9.95 29.76 25.75
N GLU A 655 -9.50 30.67 26.63
CA GLU A 655 -8.61 31.78 26.25
C GLU A 655 -7.19 31.29 25.91
N ALA A 656 -6.72 30.20 26.52
CA ALA A 656 -5.40 29.62 26.29
C ALA A 656 -5.24 29.00 24.88
N VAL A 657 -6.34 28.70 24.18
CA VAL A 657 -6.32 28.08 22.84
C VAL A 657 -6.37 29.12 21.72
N GLY A 658 -6.76 30.37 22.01
CA GLY A 658 -6.88 31.44 21.01
C GLY A 658 -5.55 32.13 20.63
N GLY A 659 -4.50 31.96 21.44
CA GLY A 659 -3.25 32.69 21.29
C GLY A 659 -2.13 31.89 20.62
N LEU A 660 -2.08 31.86 19.28
CA LEU A 660 -0.87 31.77 18.44
C LEU A 660 -1.26 31.53 16.95
N GLY A 661 -1.54 32.59 16.19
CA GLY A 661 -1.86 32.43 14.76
C GLY A 661 -2.55 33.59 14.05
N GLY A 662 -2.15 34.84 14.30
CA GLY A 662 -2.77 36.01 13.66
C GLY A 662 -1.79 37.17 13.44
N ALA A 663 -1.24 37.27 12.24
CA ALA A 663 -0.36 38.39 11.88
C ALA A 663 -1.16 39.66 11.56
N ARG A 664 -0.61 40.79 12.03
CA ARG A 664 -1.02 42.20 11.85
C ARG A 664 -1.81 42.55 10.58
N LEU A 665 -2.96 43.20 10.77
CA LEU A 665 -3.63 44.27 9.99
C LEU A 665 -4.91 44.64 10.79
N GLY A 666 -5.35 45.88 11.06
CA GLY A 666 -4.78 47.22 10.91
C GLY A 666 -5.87 48.30 11.08
N SER A 667 -5.65 49.31 11.96
CA SER A 667 -6.39 50.58 12.10
C SER A 667 -7.78 50.64 12.80
N GLY A 668 -8.06 51.77 13.50
CA GLY A 668 -9.40 52.25 13.93
C GLY A 668 -9.84 51.92 15.39
N MET A 669 -9.41 52.60 16.48
CA MET A 669 -9.61 54.01 16.93
C MET A 669 -10.91 54.25 17.77
N ALA A 670 -10.76 55.01 18.88
CA ALA A 670 -11.73 55.34 19.96
C ALA A 670 -12.13 54.17 20.91
N GLY A 671 -12.10 54.24 22.25
CA GLY A 671 -11.99 55.36 23.23
C GLY A 671 -13.32 55.53 24.00
N GLY A 672 -13.41 55.63 25.33
CA GLY A 672 -12.45 55.55 26.45
C GLY A 672 -13.19 55.70 27.81
N GLY A 673 -12.47 55.66 28.96
CA GLY A 673 -13.05 55.75 30.32
C GLY A 673 -13.41 54.38 30.91
N LEU A 674 -12.84 53.83 32.00
CA LEU A 674 -12.16 54.34 33.21
C LEU A 674 -13.13 54.85 34.32
N TRP A 675 -12.67 54.78 35.58
CA TRP A 675 -13.41 54.95 36.86
C TRP A 675 -14.27 53.72 37.28
N GLY A 676 -14.05 53.02 38.42
CA GLY A 676 -12.96 53.09 39.40
C GLY A 676 -13.40 53.47 40.83
N ALA A 677 -13.84 52.49 41.62
CA ALA A 677 -13.89 52.45 43.11
C ALA A 677 -14.45 51.07 43.55
N GLY A 678 -14.09 50.45 44.68
CA GLY A 678 -13.06 50.76 45.68
C GLY A 678 -13.43 50.20 47.06
N ARG A 679 -12.69 49.19 47.57
CA ARG A 679 -12.54 48.72 48.99
C ARG A 679 -13.80 48.68 49.89
N LYS A 680 -14.11 47.61 50.64
CA LYS A 680 -13.34 47.14 51.84
C LYS A 680 -14.06 45.99 52.59
N ARG A 681 -13.31 45.29 53.46
CA ARG A 681 -13.71 44.47 54.64
C ARG A 681 -14.34 43.08 54.45
N GLY A 682 -13.89 42.13 55.30
CA GLY A 682 -14.64 40.92 55.68
C GLY A 682 -13.78 39.69 55.97
N ARG A 683 -13.22 39.55 57.18
CA ARG A 683 -12.55 38.31 57.66
C ARG A 683 -13.47 37.59 58.64
N VAL A 684 -13.72 36.30 58.42
CA VAL A 684 -14.20 35.34 59.44
C VAL A 684 -13.50 34.01 59.17
N GLY A 685 -13.22 33.23 60.21
CA GLY A 685 -12.73 31.85 60.10
C GLY A 685 -13.02 31.05 61.36
N SER A 686 -12.68 29.76 61.34
CA SER A 686 -12.67 28.84 62.48
C SER A 686 -11.66 27.73 62.14
N ALA A 687 -10.55 27.61 62.88
CA ALA A 687 -10.33 26.61 63.94
C ALA A 687 -10.00 25.19 63.37
N SER A 688 -9.03 24.42 63.88
CA SER A 688 -8.49 24.42 65.25
C SER A 688 -7.08 23.79 65.40
N VAL A 689 -6.35 24.24 66.43
CA VAL A 689 -5.19 23.61 67.12
C VAL A 689 -3.83 23.59 66.42
N THR A 690 -2.92 24.37 67.02
CA THR A 690 -1.45 24.34 66.87
C THR A 690 -0.81 23.47 67.95
N VAL A 691 0.41 22.98 67.68
CA VAL A 691 1.53 22.98 68.65
C VAL A 691 2.76 23.47 67.89
N ASP A 692 3.49 24.41 68.49
CA ASP A 692 4.59 25.16 67.88
C ASP A 692 5.93 24.40 67.87
N GLY A 693 6.90 24.91 67.10
CA GLY A 693 8.33 24.71 67.40
C GLY A 693 9.30 24.77 66.21
N GLU A 694 9.82 25.98 65.92
CA GLU A 694 11.15 26.25 65.32
C GLU A 694 11.43 25.73 63.88
N GLY A 695 12.15 26.41 62.99
CA GLY A 695 12.73 27.75 63.00
C GLY A 695 13.42 28.08 61.66
N GLU A 696 13.60 29.37 61.39
CA GLU A 696 14.58 29.99 60.47
C GLU A 696 14.45 29.80 58.92
N GLY A 697 14.36 30.94 58.21
CA GLY A 697 14.86 31.10 56.82
C GLY A 697 16.38 31.33 56.83
N GLU A 698 17.07 31.78 55.79
CA GLU A 698 16.76 32.41 54.49
C GLU A 698 17.72 31.74 53.46
N GLY A 699 17.71 31.90 52.12
CA GLY A 699 17.17 32.91 51.22
C GLY A 699 18.31 33.46 50.36
N GLU A 700 18.24 33.26 49.03
CA GLU A 700 19.04 33.98 47.99
C GLU A 700 20.58 33.79 48.07
N GLU A 701 21.45 34.14 47.11
CA GLU A 701 21.42 34.31 45.64
C GLU A 701 22.90 34.13 45.19
N GLY A 702 23.20 33.91 43.90
CA GLY A 702 24.60 34.01 43.45
C GLY A 702 24.95 33.29 42.15
N VAL A 703 25.12 34.07 41.09
CA VAL A 703 25.74 33.64 39.82
C VAL A 703 27.26 33.67 39.98
N GLU A 704 27.96 32.65 39.48
CA GLU A 704 29.40 32.72 39.21
C GLU A 704 29.70 32.36 37.75
N GLY A 705 30.74 32.99 37.20
CA GLY A 705 31.26 32.74 35.87
C GLY A 705 32.75 33.06 35.78
N GLU A 706 33.49 32.07 35.29
CA GLU A 706 34.76 32.12 34.54
C GLU A 706 36.08 32.65 35.16
N ASP A 707 37.10 31.81 34.93
CA ASP A 707 38.52 32.08 34.66
C ASP A 707 39.54 32.45 35.77
N GLY A 708 40.66 31.70 35.77
CA GLY A 708 41.91 32.06 36.46
C GLY A 708 42.90 30.90 36.70
N GLU A 709 44.04 30.91 36.01
CA GLU A 709 45.26 30.10 36.23
C GLU A 709 45.85 30.35 37.66
N GLY A 710 46.72 29.53 38.27
CA GLY A 710 47.47 28.31 37.88
C GLY A 710 48.36 27.83 39.06
N ASP A 711 49.38 27.00 38.79
CA ASP A 711 50.51 26.60 39.68
C ASP A 711 50.17 25.73 40.94
N GLU A 712 50.98 24.79 41.45
CA GLU A 712 52.10 23.94 40.93
C GLU A 712 52.33 22.78 41.95
N GLU A 713 53.06 21.71 41.59
CA GLU A 713 53.56 20.61 42.47
C GLU A 713 52.53 19.71 43.23
N GLY A 714 52.74 18.41 43.48
CA GLY A 714 53.80 17.49 43.04
C GLY A 714 53.78 16.12 43.76
N MET A 715 54.08 15.05 42.99
CA MET A 715 54.80 13.82 43.39
C MET A 715 54.17 12.73 44.30
N GLU A 716 53.92 11.55 43.69
CA GLU A 716 54.09 10.14 44.18
C GLU A 716 53.45 9.75 45.56
N ILE A 717 53.29 8.49 45.99
CA ILE A 717 53.71 7.13 45.60
C ILE A 717 52.50 6.21 45.99
N SER A 718 52.22 5.03 45.41
CA SER A 718 52.98 4.15 44.52
C SER A 718 52.06 3.44 43.52
#